data_AF-A0A3A8KCW8-F1
#
_entry.id   AF-A0A3A8KCW8-F1
#
_cell.length_a   1.000
_cell.length_b   1.000
_cell.length_c   1.000
_cell.angle_alpha   90.00
_cell.angle_beta   90.00
_cell.angle_gamma   90.00
#
_symmetry.space_group_name_H-M   'P 1'
#
loop_
_entity.id
_entity.type
_entity.pdbx_description
1 polymer ?
#
loop_
_entity_poly.entity_id
_entity_poly.type
_entity_poly.pdbx_seq_one_letter_code
_entity_poly.pdbx_strand_id
1 'polypeptide(L)'
;MRSPLIASLLFLLLCAPAWAVVPGGFVETDYTSNTLVPATGMAWAPDGSGRLFVTLKDGVVRTVALKDGVPETQAGTKTLVTRVFATEPAVHTNSECGLIGIAFDPNYVVNRYVYFFVTVSASEQRIVRYTDANGTGTARTEVLTKLPTAGNNHDGGGLGFGPDGKLYWSIGDLGNGTGVDADLTSLAAKVGRANLDGTPANDNPFNDGVGPNNEYIWAQGFRNPFTFTFQPTTGLLWINTVGTGYEQIFVVNKRAHAGYNDFENNQPATGNYIAPVIKYRTNGIDTRNLLATGGAVRSGGVTTFTTTGVHGFRKGERITFKGVGDASFNGNFYVASAPREPSATTFTVAQPGLPDASSGGGTAETQNLGGSITGGTFYDATLFSPEYRGNYFFGDYNSGSVTRATLAADNSVATVDTWGTAFSSHVDMAVGPDGALYTMGVTSGVLRRITPATTAQKLVVSSLNLRLVENGRAAFTVRLAQAPTAPVTVQVTRALGGSEDLTVASKSPFTFSPTDWATPQVVTLAAAEDADAVTDTATFVVTAAGLADESVVASTIDDNAARLVLSSTRVSVPENATATFTVSLSKQPTSNVTVNVARTQGDEDVTVQDGATLAFTTSNWNTPRTVTLRAASDADNQDGTATITVAAPGLDARTLEATEVDDEPLPPVITSTPVSTAVVGSVYRYDVEARGRPEPTYSLGGTVPAGMIIDAATGVLTWTPPTTDTVTVLVRVSNGVLPDAEQTVTLVPTVDAPPRAVLTRPMEGERVSGNTAEFFGDCQDDVGCTRAEFYVDGVLQYTDTRSDNHFHFGGEHNRWDTTELSAGGHTVRFVVVDTAGMRSEAQVTVCVGDGSCDPNPADAGTGPVTDAGTGDPISEGNDTGCGCGAAPVAPLAWLALVALASRMRRGRKA
;
A
#
# COMPACT_ATOMS: atom_id res chain seq x y z
N MET A 1 13.92 27.60 -65.21
CA MET A 1 12.91 26.97 -66.09
C MET A 1 12.47 25.65 -65.45
N ARG A 2 11.30 25.12 -65.87
CA ARG A 2 10.76 23.75 -65.60
C ARG A 2 11.87 22.68 -65.76
N SER A 3 11.93 21.50 -65.13
CA SER A 3 11.02 20.62 -64.34
C SER A 3 11.88 19.41 -63.83
N PRO A 4 11.38 18.27 -63.27
CA PRO A 4 10.15 17.91 -62.54
C PRO A 4 10.41 17.10 -61.22
N LEU A 5 9.34 16.56 -60.62
CA LEU A 5 9.33 15.59 -59.51
C LEU A 5 9.70 14.15 -59.91
N ILE A 6 10.06 13.32 -58.90
CA ILE A 6 9.49 11.98 -58.54
C ILE A 6 10.59 11.08 -57.94
N ALA A 7 10.46 10.72 -56.64
CA ALA A 7 10.60 9.35 -56.10
C ALA A 7 10.67 9.35 -54.55
N SER A 8 10.04 8.33 -53.94
CA SER A 8 10.16 7.89 -52.54
C SER A 8 9.17 8.46 -51.52
N LEU A 9 7.93 7.96 -51.58
CA LEU A 9 6.97 7.95 -50.48
C LEU A 9 6.93 6.52 -49.89
N LEU A 10 7.52 6.28 -48.72
CA LEU A 10 7.30 5.03 -47.98
C LEU A 10 7.54 5.17 -46.46
N PHE A 11 6.46 5.03 -45.69
CA PHE A 11 6.40 4.56 -44.31
C PHE A 11 7.36 5.17 -43.26
N LEU A 12 6.92 6.26 -42.62
CA LEU A 12 7.03 6.33 -41.16
C LEU A 12 5.81 5.62 -40.57
N LEU A 13 5.98 4.38 -40.10
CA LEU A 13 5.08 3.85 -39.08
C LEU A 13 5.51 4.48 -37.75
N LEU A 14 4.71 5.41 -37.22
CA LEU A 14 4.83 5.79 -35.81
C LEU A 14 4.58 4.53 -34.97
N CYS A 15 5.54 4.13 -34.14
CA CYS A 15 5.23 3.24 -33.03
C CYS A 15 4.27 4.01 -32.11
N ALA A 16 2.98 3.71 -32.22
CA ALA A 16 2.04 4.01 -31.15
C ALA A 16 2.56 3.33 -29.86
N PRO A 17 2.32 3.92 -28.67
CA PRO A 17 2.54 3.19 -27.43
C PRO A 17 1.75 1.88 -27.48
N ALA A 18 2.31 0.80 -26.95
CA ALA A 18 1.61 -0.47 -26.84
C ALA A 18 0.47 -0.32 -25.83
N TRP A 19 -0.74 -0.05 -26.30
CA TRP A 19 -1.94 0.00 -25.47
C TRP A 19 -2.17 -1.38 -24.86
N ALA A 20 -2.66 -1.44 -23.61
CA ALA A 20 -3.08 -2.72 -23.08
C ALA A 20 -4.29 -3.24 -23.88
N VAL A 21 -4.25 -4.52 -24.20
CA VAL A 21 -5.24 -5.16 -25.08
C VAL A 21 -6.27 -5.86 -24.21
N VAL A 22 -7.32 -5.13 -23.84
CA VAL A 22 -8.53 -5.71 -23.24
C VAL A 22 -9.37 -6.45 -24.30
N PRO A 23 -10.25 -7.40 -23.93
CA PRO A 23 -11.11 -8.07 -24.90
C PRO A 23 -12.05 -7.12 -25.63
N GLY A 24 -12.44 -7.53 -26.84
CA GLY A 24 -13.52 -6.86 -27.57
C GLY A 24 -14.79 -6.79 -26.71
N GLY A 25 -15.35 -5.58 -26.59
CA GLY A 25 -16.44 -5.29 -25.67
C GLY A 25 -16.02 -4.52 -24.41
N PHE A 26 -14.73 -4.27 -24.19
CA PHE A 26 -14.21 -3.38 -23.15
C PHE A 26 -13.49 -2.15 -23.72
N VAL A 27 -13.38 -1.10 -22.91
CA VAL A 27 -12.59 0.11 -23.15
C VAL A 27 -11.74 0.38 -21.92
N GLU A 28 -10.47 0.67 -22.17
CA GLU A 28 -9.51 1.12 -21.16
C GLU A 28 -9.41 2.66 -21.16
N THR A 29 -9.24 3.24 -19.98
CA THR A 29 -8.90 4.66 -19.80
C THR A 29 -7.70 4.78 -18.88
N ASP A 30 -6.57 5.20 -19.45
CA ASP A 30 -5.38 5.57 -18.71
C ASP A 30 -5.53 6.91 -17.98
N TYR A 31 -5.03 6.95 -16.75
CA TYR A 31 -4.78 8.14 -15.96
C TYR A 31 -3.34 8.11 -15.43
N THR A 32 -2.61 9.23 -15.52
CA THR A 32 -1.15 9.27 -15.30
C THR A 32 -0.79 10.03 -14.02
N SER A 33 0.26 9.60 -13.30
CA SER A 33 0.91 10.42 -12.29
C SER A 33 2.33 9.92 -11.99
N ASN A 34 3.32 10.80 -12.14
CA ASN A 34 4.69 10.51 -11.73
C ASN A 34 4.83 10.36 -10.21
N THR A 35 3.85 10.84 -9.44
CA THR A 35 3.80 10.68 -7.97
C THR A 35 3.31 9.31 -7.52
N LEU A 36 2.93 8.41 -8.45
CA LEU A 36 2.51 7.04 -8.17
C LEU A 36 3.57 6.02 -8.65
N VAL A 37 4.85 6.38 -8.52
CA VAL A 37 5.99 5.54 -8.90
C VAL A 37 7.03 5.61 -7.77
N PRO A 38 7.55 4.48 -7.27
CA PRO A 38 7.21 3.09 -7.61
C PRO A 38 6.01 2.57 -6.77
N ALA A 39 4.88 2.26 -7.41
CA ALA A 39 3.69 1.72 -6.73
C ALA A 39 3.82 0.22 -6.40
N THR A 40 3.38 -0.20 -5.22
CA THR A 40 3.52 -1.59 -4.73
C THR A 40 2.19 -2.30 -4.49
N GLY A 41 1.12 -1.57 -4.17
CA GLY A 41 -0.23 -2.11 -3.99
C GLY A 41 -1.29 -1.00 -3.97
N MET A 42 -2.58 -1.37 -4.05
CA MET A 42 -3.66 -0.39 -3.97
C MET A 42 -4.98 -0.97 -3.44
N ALA A 43 -5.74 -0.17 -2.69
CA ALA A 43 -7.06 -0.58 -2.21
C ALA A 43 -8.05 0.59 -2.19
N TRP A 44 -9.31 0.32 -2.55
CA TRP A 44 -10.40 1.28 -2.39
C TRP A 44 -10.88 1.30 -0.94
N ALA A 45 -11.06 2.50 -0.38
CA ALA A 45 -11.67 2.68 0.93
C ALA A 45 -13.11 2.11 0.95
N PRO A 46 -13.45 1.17 1.85
CA PRO A 46 -14.76 0.50 1.89
C PRO A 46 -15.87 1.36 2.53
N ASP A 47 -15.62 2.66 2.72
CA ASP A 47 -16.62 3.65 3.13
C ASP A 47 -17.45 4.21 1.97
N GLY A 48 -17.17 3.77 0.74
CA GLY A 48 -17.83 4.27 -0.47
C GLY A 48 -17.41 5.68 -0.87
N SER A 49 -16.44 6.32 -0.19
CA SER A 49 -15.98 7.69 -0.47
C SER A 49 -15.31 7.87 -1.83
N GLY A 50 -15.04 6.79 -2.55
CA GLY A 50 -14.34 6.85 -3.83
C GLY A 50 -12.86 7.23 -3.67
N ARG A 51 -12.20 6.94 -2.55
CA ARG A 51 -10.75 7.11 -2.41
C ARG A 51 -10.03 5.79 -2.66
N LEU A 52 -9.18 5.75 -3.68
CA LEU A 52 -8.19 4.72 -3.92
C LEU A 52 -6.92 5.10 -3.16
N PHE A 53 -6.46 4.23 -2.27
CA PHE A 53 -5.17 4.33 -1.61
C PHE A 53 -4.15 3.55 -2.42
N VAL A 54 -2.94 4.08 -2.55
CA VAL A 54 -1.80 3.49 -3.28
C VAL A 54 -0.58 3.54 -2.38
N THR A 55 0.03 2.39 -2.15
CA THR A 55 1.31 2.27 -1.44
C THR A 55 2.46 2.46 -2.43
N LEU A 56 3.48 3.24 -2.03
CA LEU A 56 4.72 3.41 -2.78
C LEU A 56 5.87 2.79 -2.01
N LYS A 57 6.81 2.15 -2.71
CA LYS A 57 7.88 1.34 -2.12
C LYS A 57 8.71 2.08 -1.06
N ASP A 58 8.86 3.39 -1.23
CA ASP A 58 9.65 4.30 -0.39
C ASP A 58 8.99 4.71 0.93
N GLY A 59 7.77 4.23 1.22
CA GLY A 59 7.06 4.51 2.47
C GLY A 59 5.93 5.51 2.34
N VAL A 60 5.73 6.13 1.17
CA VAL A 60 4.65 7.10 0.98
C VAL A 60 3.35 6.38 0.61
N VAL A 61 2.26 6.70 1.32
CA VAL A 61 0.90 6.33 0.94
C VAL A 61 0.26 7.54 0.28
N ARG A 62 -0.27 7.37 -0.94
CA ARG A 62 -1.04 8.42 -1.63
C ARG A 62 -2.48 8.01 -1.86
N THR A 63 -3.36 8.99 -2.01
CA THR A 63 -4.77 8.78 -2.36
C THR A 63 -5.14 9.47 -3.67
N VAL A 64 -6.05 8.85 -4.40
CA VAL A 64 -6.73 9.36 -5.59
C VAL A 64 -8.23 9.31 -5.33
N ALA A 65 -8.94 10.43 -5.47
CA ALA A 65 -10.39 10.48 -5.30
C ALA A 65 -11.12 10.19 -6.61
N LEU A 66 -12.37 9.72 -6.54
CA LEU A 66 -13.32 9.82 -7.63
C LEU A 66 -13.99 11.20 -7.60
N LYS A 67 -14.17 11.78 -8.78
CA LYS A 67 -14.99 12.95 -9.04
C LYS A 67 -15.94 12.61 -10.18
N ASP A 68 -17.24 12.81 -9.98
CA ASP A 68 -18.28 12.52 -10.98
C ASP A 68 -18.24 11.09 -11.57
N GLY A 69 -17.83 10.11 -10.75
CA GLY A 69 -17.78 8.69 -11.12
C GLY A 69 -16.51 8.23 -11.86
N VAL A 70 -15.48 9.09 -11.96
CA VAL A 70 -14.18 8.78 -12.56
C VAL A 70 -13.03 9.29 -11.68
N PRO A 71 -11.79 8.76 -11.78
CA PRO A 71 -10.63 9.31 -11.08
C PRO A 71 -10.44 10.82 -11.31
N GLU A 72 -10.19 11.55 -10.24
CA GLU A 72 -9.98 13.00 -10.26
C GLU A 72 -8.69 13.35 -11.01
N THR A 73 -8.80 14.21 -12.03
CA THR A 73 -7.66 14.72 -12.81
C THR A 73 -7.53 16.24 -12.73
N GLN A 74 -6.33 16.71 -13.02
CA GLN A 74 -6.07 18.11 -13.32
C GLN A 74 -6.92 18.54 -14.53
N ALA A 75 -7.49 19.75 -14.48
CA ALA A 75 -8.45 20.24 -15.45
C ALA A 75 -7.96 20.10 -16.90
N GLY A 76 -8.75 19.45 -17.76
CA GLY A 76 -8.43 19.23 -19.17
C GLY A 76 -7.39 18.15 -19.47
N THR A 77 -6.88 17.44 -18.46
CA THR A 77 -5.85 16.40 -18.65
C THR A 77 -6.28 15.03 -18.10
N LYS A 78 -5.44 14.01 -18.36
CA LYS A 78 -5.52 12.68 -17.74
C LYS A 78 -4.60 12.53 -16.51
N THR A 79 -3.93 13.59 -16.09
CA THR A 79 -3.01 13.56 -14.94
C THR A 79 -3.80 13.57 -13.65
N LEU A 80 -3.61 12.54 -12.81
CA LEU A 80 -4.33 12.38 -11.54
C LEU A 80 -3.97 13.47 -10.53
N VAL A 81 -4.98 13.92 -9.79
CA VAL A 81 -4.75 14.65 -8.52
C VAL A 81 -4.48 13.61 -7.44
N THR A 82 -3.27 13.64 -6.86
CA THR A 82 -2.86 12.72 -5.78
C THR A 82 -2.56 13.50 -4.50
N ARG A 83 -2.95 12.95 -3.36
CA ARG A 83 -2.73 13.55 -2.03
C ARG A 83 -1.92 12.60 -1.16
N VAL A 84 -0.96 13.10 -0.38
CA VAL A 84 -0.26 12.27 0.62
C VAL A 84 -1.25 11.94 1.73
N PHE A 85 -1.35 10.67 2.09
CA PHE A 85 -2.08 10.21 3.27
C PHE A 85 -1.13 10.10 4.46
N ALA A 86 -0.02 9.38 4.29
CA ALA A 86 1.00 9.16 5.30
C ALA A 86 2.36 8.91 4.65
N THR A 87 3.43 9.07 5.43
CA THR A 87 4.78 8.65 5.08
C THR A 87 5.35 7.86 6.26
N GLU A 88 5.83 6.64 6.00
CA GLU A 88 6.49 5.82 7.00
C GLU A 88 7.86 6.42 7.39
N PRO A 89 8.21 6.49 8.70
CA PRO A 89 9.41 7.17 9.16
C PRO A 89 10.72 6.40 8.92
N ALA A 90 10.64 5.08 8.72
CA ALA A 90 11.78 4.21 8.45
C ALA A 90 11.36 3.09 7.51
N VAL A 91 12.01 2.99 6.35
CA VAL A 91 11.71 2.00 5.31
C VAL A 91 13.00 1.48 4.69
N HIS A 92 13.13 0.16 4.61
CA HIS A 92 14.20 -0.52 3.88
C HIS A 92 13.70 -0.91 2.49
N THR A 93 14.37 -0.43 1.44
CA THR A 93 13.83 -0.46 0.06
C THR A 93 14.65 -1.33 -0.91
N ASN A 94 15.57 -2.16 -0.41
CA ASN A 94 16.40 -3.03 -1.24
C ASN A 94 15.55 -4.11 -1.95
N SER A 95 15.81 -4.35 -3.24
CA SER A 95 15.18 -5.40 -4.06
C SER A 95 13.63 -5.47 -3.96
N GLU A 96 13.01 -6.39 -3.19
CA GLU A 96 11.55 -6.50 -3.04
C GLU A 96 11.01 -5.72 -1.82
N CYS A 97 11.88 -5.41 -0.84
CA CYS A 97 11.51 -4.73 0.40
C CYS A 97 10.90 -3.34 0.20
N GLY A 98 10.05 -2.93 1.14
CA GLY A 98 9.52 -1.57 1.21
C GLY A 98 8.17 -1.54 1.91
N LEU A 99 7.38 -0.51 1.65
CA LEU A 99 5.95 -0.50 1.95
C LEU A 99 5.20 -1.24 0.83
N ILE A 100 4.51 -2.34 1.15
CA ILE A 100 3.91 -3.26 0.16
C ILE A 100 2.41 -3.40 0.40
N GLY A 101 2.02 -4.14 1.44
CA GLY A 101 0.64 -4.51 1.71
C GLY A 101 -0.22 -3.36 2.25
N ILE A 102 -1.51 -3.40 1.92
CA ILE A 102 -2.54 -2.48 2.42
C ILE A 102 -3.83 -3.25 2.72
N ALA A 103 -4.47 -2.98 3.86
CA ALA A 103 -5.77 -3.54 4.21
C ALA A 103 -6.60 -2.55 5.02
N PHE A 104 -7.90 -2.44 4.72
CA PHE A 104 -8.84 -1.68 5.54
C PHE A 104 -9.49 -2.58 6.58
N ASP A 105 -9.63 -2.05 7.80
CA ASP A 105 -10.36 -2.72 8.87
C ASP A 105 -11.80 -3.05 8.45
N PRO A 106 -12.38 -4.22 8.81
CA PRO A 106 -13.75 -4.56 8.44
C PRO A 106 -14.80 -3.56 8.94
N ASN A 107 -14.49 -2.76 9.98
CA ASN A 107 -15.34 -1.69 10.50
C ASN A 107 -14.80 -0.28 10.17
N TYR A 108 -14.05 -0.12 9.08
CA TYR A 108 -13.44 1.14 8.63
C TYR A 108 -14.44 2.30 8.48
N VAL A 109 -15.72 2.01 8.19
CA VAL A 109 -16.79 3.02 8.14
C VAL A 109 -16.95 3.75 9.49
N VAL A 110 -16.66 3.07 10.59
CA VAL A 110 -16.77 3.61 11.96
C VAL A 110 -15.39 4.00 12.52
N ASN A 111 -14.40 3.09 12.48
CA ASN A 111 -13.12 3.28 13.18
C ASN A 111 -12.02 3.97 12.35
N ARG A 112 -12.20 4.11 11.03
CA ARG A 112 -11.24 4.73 10.10
C ARG A 112 -9.85 4.05 10.04
N TYR A 113 -9.73 2.80 10.48
CA TYR A 113 -8.44 2.11 10.56
C TYR A 113 -7.98 1.50 9.23
N VAL A 114 -6.77 1.85 8.80
CA VAL A 114 -6.07 1.26 7.65
C VAL A 114 -4.72 0.71 8.11
N TYR A 115 -4.39 -0.49 7.65
CA TYR A 115 -3.21 -1.25 8.02
C TYR A 115 -2.27 -1.34 6.81
N PHE A 116 -0.97 -1.29 7.06
CA PHE A 116 0.06 -1.43 6.05
C PHE A 116 1.15 -2.43 6.48
N PHE A 117 1.74 -3.11 5.51
CA PHE A 117 2.87 -4.03 5.70
C PHE A 117 4.14 -3.37 5.16
N VAL A 118 5.17 -3.22 6.02
CA VAL A 118 6.38 -2.44 5.71
C VAL A 118 7.66 -3.14 6.18
N THR A 119 8.66 -3.23 5.29
CA THR A 119 10.02 -3.60 5.66
C THR A 119 10.75 -2.38 6.25
N VAL A 120 11.20 -2.45 7.50
CA VAL A 120 11.80 -1.30 8.22
C VAL A 120 13.32 -1.38 8.34
N SER A 121 13.90 -2.57 8.21
CA SER A 121 15.35 -2.79 8.22
C SER A 121 15.72 -4.01 7.37
N ALA A 122 17.01 -4.33 7.26
CA ALA A 122 17.48 -5.54 6.58
C ALA A 122 17.13 -6.86 7.32
N SER A 123 16.53 -6.80 8.52
CA SER A 123 16.16 -7.97 9.32
C SER A 123 14.77 -7.90 9.96
N GLU A 124 14.02 -6.80 9.77
CA GLU A 124 12.69 -6.61 10.35
C GLU A 124 11.67 -6.04 9.36
N GLN A 125 10.47 -6.64 9.39
CA GLN A 125 9.23 -6.10 8.83
C GLN A 125 8.21 -5.84 9.95
N ARG A 126 7.25 -4.96 9.69
CA ARG A 126 6.17 -4.59 10.62
C ARG A 126 4.83 -4.53 9.91
N ILE A 127 3.76 -4.76 10.67
CA ILE A 127 2.41 -4.31 10.30
C ILE A 127 2.06 -3.12 11.19
N VAL A 128 1.68 -2.02 10.55
CA VAL A 128 1.38 -0.74 11.20
C VAL A 128 -0.04 -0.30 10.83
N ARG A 129 -0.69 0.42 11.73
CA ARG A 129 -2.07 0.91 11.56
C ARG A 129 -2.11 2.42 11.72
N TYR A 130 -2.83 3.08 10.81
CA TYR A 130 -3.18 4.50 10.90
C TYR A 130 -4.69 4.67 11.06
N THR A 131 -5.07 5.80 11.66
CA THR A 131 -6.44 6.33 11.66
C THR A 131 -6.58 7.38 10.57
N ASP A 132 -7.51 7.19 9.63
CA ASP A 132 -7.81 8.16 8.57
C ASP A 132 -8.63 9.34 9.11
N ALA A 133 -7.93 10.43 9.42
CA ALA A 133 -8.50 11.71 9.79
C ALA A 133 -8.74 12.57 8.52
N ASN A 134 -9.85 12.28 7.81
CA ASN A 134 -10.33 13.04 6.66
C ASN A 134 -9.34 13.17 5.48
N GLY A 135 -8.58 12.11 5.18
CA GLY A 135 -7.58 12.08 4.12
C GLY A 135 -6.13 12.14 4.60
N THR A 136 -5.91 12.33 5.90
CA THR A 136 -4.58 12.32 6.54
C THR A 136 -4.47 11.14 7.51
N GLY A 137 -3.39 10.37 7.41
CA GLY A 137 -3.07 9.31 8.33
C GLY A 137 -2.55 9.86 9.66
N THR A 138 -3.19 9.47 10.75
CA THR A 138 -2.85 9.88 12.12
C THR A 138 -2.75 8.67 13.05
N ALA A 139 -2.25 8.87 14.28
CA ALA A 139 -2.19 7.85 15.33
C ALA A 139 -1.54 6.51 14.88
N ARG A 140 -0.37 6.61 14.21
CA ARG A 140 0.43 5.45 13.79
C ARG A 140 0.66 4.52 14.98
N THR A 141 0.16 3.29 14.88
CA THR A 141 0.30 2.23 15.87
C THR A 141 1.09 1.09 15.25
N GLU A 142 2.12 0.57 15.92
CA GLU A 142 2.75 -0.69 15.50
C GLU A 142 1.91 -1.84 16.05
N VAL A 143 1.43 -2.71 15.15
CA VAL A 143 0.50 -3.80 15.47
C VAL A 143 1.24 -5.12 15.59
N LEU A 144 2.10 -5.41 14.62
CA LEU A 144 3.03 -6.55 14.66
C LEU A 144 4.43 -6.03 14.32
N THR A 145 5.41 -6.44 15.13
CA THR A 145 6.83 -6.10 14.97
C THR A 145 7.66 -7.37 14.92
N LYS A 146 8.98 -7.25 14.65
CA LYS A 146 9.91 -8.40 14.57
C LYS A 146 9.49 -9.47 13.54
N LEU A 147 8.71 -9.11 12.51
CA LEU A 147 8.39 -10.04 11.43
C LEU A 147 9.67 -10.26 10.58
N PRO A 148 9.99 -11.49 10.17
CA PRO A 148 11.30 -11.80 9.61
C PRO A 148 11.44 -11.33 8.15
N THR A 149 12.66 -10.94 7.79
CA THR A 149 13.13 -10.66 6.43
C THR A 149 14.64 -10.92 6.33
N ALA A 150 15.15 -11.15 5.12
CA ALA A 150 16.58 -11.13 4.81
C ALA A 150 17.02 -9.80 4.16
N GLY A 151 16.14 -8.79 4.14
CA GLY A 151 16.39 -7.46 3.61
C GLY A 151 16.58 -7.40 2.10
N ASN A 152 15.99 -8.35 1.34
CA ASN A 152 16.28 -8.50 -0.08
C ASN A 152 15.10 -9.03 -0.93
N ASN A 153 14.71 -10.30 -0.82
CA ASN A 153 13.68 -10.89 -1.67
C ASN A 153 12.86 -11.97 -0.98
N HIS A 154 11.71 -12.25 -1.57
CA HIS A 154 10.66 -13.12 -1.05
C HIS A 154 10.14 -12.67 0.33
N ASP A 155 10.08 -11.36 0.52
CA ASP A 155 9.62 -10.71 1.74
C ASP A 155 8.10 -10.89 1.97
N GLY A 156 7.35 -11.19 0.91
CA GLY A 156 5.90 -11.34 0.92
C GLY A 156 5.19 -9.99 0.88
N GLY A 157 4.29 -9.74 1.83
CA GLY A 157 3.57 -8.46 1.96
C GLY A 157 2.08 -8.52 1.64
N GLY A 158 1.53 -9.69 1.31
CA GLY A 158 0.08 -9.89 1.28
C GLY A 158 -0.52 -9.56 2.66
N LEU A 159 -1.63 -8.80 2.68
CA LEU A 159 -2.27 -8.29 3.89
C LEU A 159 -3.79 -8.23 3.67
N GLY A 160 -4.59 -8.62 4.66
CA GLY A 160 -6.05 -8.57 4.54
C GLY A 160 -6.80 -9.12 5.75
N PHE A 161 -8.12 -9.00 5.75
CA PHE A 161 -8.98 -9.50 6.82
C PHE A 161 -9.83 -10.67 6.36
N GLY A 162 -9.90 -11.71 7.19
CA GLY A 162 -10.69 -12.90 6.92
C GLY A 162 -12.19 -12.71 7.16
N PRO A 163 -13.02 -13.69 6.77
CA PRO A 163 -14.44 -13.72 7.13
C PRO A 163 -14.68 -13.79 8.66
N ASP A 164 -13.65 -14.15 9.43
CA ASP A 164 -13.61 -14.24 10.89
C ASP A 164 -13.16 -12.95 11.59
N GLY A 165 -12.99 -11.84 10.83
CA GLY A 165 -12.56 -10.56 11.38
C GLY A 165 -11.12 -10.52 11.89
N LYS A 166 -10.31 -11.55 11.62
CA LYS A 166 -8.91 -11.61 12.01
C LYS A 166 -8.02 -11.01 10.91
N LEU A 167 -6.88 -10.46 11.30
CA LEU A 167 -5.85 -9.94 10.41
C LEU A 167 -5.00 -11.10 9.89
N TYR A 168 -4.78 -11.17 8.58
CA TYR A 168 -3.92 -12.15 7.91
C TYR A 168 -2.78 -11.44 7.18
N TRP A 169 -1.63 -12.10 7.08
CA TRP A 169 -0.51 -11.66 6.24
C TRP A 169 0.28 -12.85 5.69
N SER A 170 1.14 -12.63 4.70
CA SER A 170 2.00 -13.68 4.12
C SER A 170 3.44 -13.23 3.95
N ILE A 171 4.39 -14.11 4.29
CA ILE A 171 5.84 -13.91 4.20
C ILE A 171 6.44 -15.11 3.45
N GLY A 172 7.35 -14.85 2.51
CA GLY A 172 8.01 -15.89 1.73
C GLY A 172 9.19 -16.55 2.44
N ASP A 173 9.92 -17.40 1.72
CA ASP A 173 11.08 -18.15 2.21
C ASP A 173 12.34 -17.29 2.43
N LEU A 174 12.23 -15.97 2.27
CA LEU A 174 13.28 -14.97 2.43
C LEU A 174 14.50 -15.20 1.51
N GLY A 175 14.28 -15.85 0.37
CA GLY A 175 15.33 -16.21 -0.59
C GLY A 175 16.19 -17.40 -0.16
N ASN A 176 15.90 -18.04 0.99
CA ASN A 176 16.71 -19.13 1.53
C ASN A 176 16.65 -20.40 0.64
N GLY A 177 15.55 -20.61 -0.09
CA GLY A 177 15.40 -21.69 -1.08
C GLY A 177 15.33 -23.11 -0.51
N THR A 178 15.65 -23.32 0.77
CA THR A 178 15.54 -24.58 1.50
C THR A 178 15.21 -24.35 2.98
N GLY A 179 14.37 -25.19 3.59
CA GLY A 179 14.40 -25.46 5.05
C GLY A 179 13.70 -24.50 6.03
N VAL A 180 12.95 -23.47 5.59
CA VAL A 180 12.14 -22.61 6.49
C VAL A 180 10.66 -22.96 6.52
N ASP A 181 10.18 -23.83 5.65
CA ASP A 181 8.76 -24.21 5.58
C ASP A 181 8.31 -25.03 6.79
N ALA A 182 9.11 -26.03 7.16
CA ALA A 182 8.87 -26.93 8.29
C ALA A 182 9.29 -26.34 9.65
N ASP A 183 10.09 -25.26 9.66
CA ASP A 183 10.44 -24.54 10.87
C ASP A 183 9.22 -23.77 11.41
N LEU A 184 8.63 -24.27 12.49
CA LEU A 184 7.49 -23.63 13.15
C LEU A 184 7.90 -22.47 14.07
N THR A 185 9.19 -22.27 14.34
CA THR A 185 9.65 -21.15 15.19
C THR A 185 9.66 -19.80 14.42
N SER A 186 9.59 -19.86 13.08
CA SER A 186 9.70 -18.71 12.18
C SER A 186 8.46 -18.50 11.32
N LEU A 187 8.14 -17.22 11.05
CA LEU A 187 7.12 -16.81 10.08
C LEU A 187 7.59 -16.81 8.61
N ALA A 188 8.85 -17.17 8.34
CA ALA A 188 9.33 -17.38 6.97
C ALA A 188 8.59 -18.56 6.30
N ALA A 189 8.22 -18.38 5.03
CA ALA A 189 7.39 -19.28 4.23
C ALA A 189 5.99 -19.56 4.82
N LYS A 190 5.42 -18.64 5.62
CA LYS A 190 4.13 -18.79 6.31
C LYS A 190 3.07 -17.79 5.86
N VAL A 191 1.83 -18.16 6.14
CA VAL A 191 0.69 -17.24 6.30
C VAL A 191 0.50 -17.05 7.80
N GLY A 192 0.54 -15.82 8.27
CA GLY A 192 0.22 -15.45 9.64
C GLY A 192 -1.23 -15.03 9.82
N ARG A 193 -1.76 -15.17 11.04
CA ARG A 193 -3.08 -14.72 11.46
C ARG A 193 -3.05 -14.19 12.89
N ALA A 194 -3.64 -13.02 13.13
CA ALA A 194 -3.67 -12.34 14.42
C ALA A 194 -5.02 -11.65 14.66
N ASN A 195 -5.23 -11.25 15.91
CA ASN A 195 -6.30 -10.35 16.30
C ASN A 195 -6.04 -8.92 15.79
N LEU A 196 -7.06 -8.06 15.81
CA LEU A 196 -6.98 -6.66 15.34
C LEU A 196 -5.97 -5.80 16.14
N ASP A 197 -5.61 -6.22 17.35
CA ASP A 197 -4.61 -5.58 18.21
C ASP A 197 -3.19 -6.16 18.01
N GLY A 198 -3.02 -7.11 17.09
CA GLY A 198 -1.75 -7.78 16.83
C GLY A 198 -1.45 -9.00 17.70
N THR A 199 -2.32 -9.39 18.63
CA THR A 199 -2.09 -10.58 19.46
C THR A 199 -2.36 -11.89 18.71
N PRO A 200 -1.70 -13.02 19.06
CA PRO A 200 -1.98 -14.30 18.43
C PRO A 200 -3.42 -14.73 18.67
N ALA A 201 -4.08 -15.29 17.66
CA ALA A 201 -5.39 -15.89 17.85
C ALA A 201 -5.23 -17.30 18.47
N ASN A 202 -6.02 -17.61 19.50
CA ASN A 202 -5.92 -18.87 20.24
C ASN A 202 -6.34 -20.08 19.41
N ASP A 203 -7.17 -19.89 18.38
CA ASP A 203 -7.56 -20.92 17.45
C ASP A 203 -6.56 -21.08 16.28
N ASN A 204 -5.40 -20.41 16.28
CA ASN A 204 -4.36 -20.67 15.29
C ASN A 204 -3.84 -22.13 15.38
N PRO A 205 -3.62 -22.81 14.25
CA PRO A 205 -3.36 -24.26 14.20
C PRO A 205 -2.02 -24.73 14.78
N PHE A 206 -1.08 -23.81 15.05
CA PHE A 206 0.23 -24.12 15.62
C PHE A 206 0.52 -23.38 16.94
N ASN A 207 -0.46 -22.62 17.45
CA ASN A 207 -0.38 -21.98 18.76
C ASN A 207 -0.38 -23.06 19.86
N ASP A 208 0.76 -23.23 20.51
CA ASP A 208 0.96 -24.13 21.66
C ASP A 208 1.14 -23.36 22.99
N GLY A 209 0.91 -22.04 22.99
CA GLY A 209 0.96 -21.17 24.15
C GLY A 209 2.40 -20.90 24.60
N VAL A 210 2.88 -21.64 25.60
CA VAL A 210 4.30 -21.57 25.99
C VAL A 210 5.02 -22.73 25.32
N GLY A 211 5.50 -22.48 24.11
CA GLY A 211 6.18 -23.45 23.27
C GLY A 211 7.19 -22.80 22.33
N PRO A 212 7.88 -23.60 21.48
CA PRO A 212 8.82 -23.09 20.48
C PRO A 212 8.12 -22.60 19.21
N ASN A 213 6.85 -22.94 18.99
CA ASN A 213 6.15 -22.56 17.76
C ASN A 213 5.77 -21.08 17.79
N ASN A 214 5.85 -20.45 16.63
CA ASN A 214 5.31 -19.12 16.41
C ASN A 214 3.77 -19.20 16.35
N GLU A 215 3.12 -18.56 17.30
CA GLU A 215 1.69 -18.72 17.59
C GLU A 215 0.78 -18.07 16.52
N TYR A 216 1.37 -17.26 15.63
CA TYR A 216 0.66 -16.62 14.52
C TYR A 216 0.46 -17.52 13.30
N ILE A 217 1.13 -18.68 13.20
CA ILE A 217 1.12 -19.49 11.96
C ILE A 217 -0.29 -20.04 11.68
N TRP A 218 -0.83 -19.71 10.51
CA TRP A 218 -2.06 -20.25 9.95
C TRP A 218 -1.81 -21.36 8.92
N ALA A 219 -0.82 -21.17 8.03
CA ALA A 219 -0.44 -22.11 6.98
C ALA A 219 1.05 -21.94 6.61
N GLN A 220 1.65 -22.91 5.93
CA GLN A 220 3.10 -22.97 5.67
C GLN A 220 3.51 -23.47 4.28
N GLY A 221 4.79 -23.32 3.93
CA GLY A 221 5.42 -23.89 2.74
C GLY A 221 5.17 -23.12 1.44
N PHE A 222 5.17 -21.79 1.51
CA PHE A 222 5.05 -20.87 0.37
C PHE A 222 6.41 -20.25 0.02
N ARG A 223 6.76 -20.18 -1.27
CA ARG A 223 8.02 -19.57 -1.74
C ARG A 223 8.00 -18.04 -1.63
N ASN A 224 7.21 -17.37 -2.48
CA ASN A 224 7.01 -15.92 -2.41
C ASN A 224 5.51 -15.62 -2.57
N PRO A 225 4.72 -15.70 -1.47
CA PRO A 225 3.30 -15.39 -1.44
C PRO A 225 3.09 -13.87 -1.41
N PHE A 226 3.32 -13.23 -2.57
CA PHE A 226 3.39 -11.77 -2.70
C PHE A 226 2.05 -11.07 -2.41
N THR A 227 0.93 -11.68 -2.81
CA THR A 227 -0.43 -11.15 -2.61
C THR A 227 -1.44 -12.27 -2.37
N PHE A 228 -2.56 -11.94 -1.73
CA PHE A 228 -3.72 -12.82 -1.59
C PHE A 228 -5.02 -12.03 -1.57
N THR A 229 -6.14 -12.72 -1.73
CA THR A 229 -7.47 -12.16 -1.48
C THR A 229 -8.43 -13.20 -0.91
N PHE A 230 -9.51 -12.77 -0.27
CA PHE A 230 -10.57 -13.66 0.18
C PHE A 230 -11.70 -13.68 -0.85
N GLN A 231 -12.15 -14.88 -1.25
CA GLN A 231 -13.30 -15.02 -2.13
C GLN A 231 -14.56 -14.45 -1.42
N PRO A 232 -15.27 -13.47 -2.00
CA PRO A 232 -16.37 -12.80 -1.31
C PRO A 232 -17.52 -13.73 -0.92
N THR A 233 -17.89 -14.65 -1.82
CA THR A 233 -19.04 -15.57 -1.66
C THR A 233 -18.80 -16.75 -0.69
N THR A 234 -17.54 -17.10 -0.40
CA THR A 234 -17.21 -18.32 0.39
C THR A 234 -16.31 -18.06 1.59
N GLY A 235 -15.62 -16.92 1.64
CA GLY A 235 -14.60 -16.66 2.65
C GLY A 235 -13.30 -17.45 2.48
N LEU A 236 -13.12 -18.19 1.38
CA LEU A 236 -11.89 -18.94 1.11
C LEU A 236 -10.72 -18.01 0.78
N LEU A 237 -9.56 -18.27 1.36
CA LEU A 237 -8.32 -17.51 1.11
C LEU A 237 -7.62 -18.01 -0.15
N TRP A 238 -7.42 -17.14 -1.14
CA TRP A 238 -6.72 -17.41 -2.40
C TRP A 238 -5.37 -16.68 -2.40
N ILE A 239 -4.26 -17.43 -2.43
CA ILE A 239 -2.90 -16.88 -2.35
C ILE A 239 -2.13 -17.10 -3.64
N ASN A 240 -1.58 -16.01 -4.18
CA ASN A 240 -0.73 -16.02 -5.37
C ASN A 240 0.73 -16.16 -4.93
N THR A 241 1.42 -17.20 -5.41
CA THR A 241 2.77 -17.56 -4.99
C THR A 241 3.69 -17.67 -6.20
N VAL A 242 4.71 -16.80 -6.25
CA VAL A 242 5.76 -16.85 -7.28
C VAL A 242 6.70 -18.01 -7.01
N GLY A 243 6.92 -18.84 -8.03
CA GLY A 243 7.69 -20.08 -7.98
C GLY A 243 9.17 -19.94 -8.37
N THR A 244 9.83 -21.08 -8.50
CA THR A 244 11.12 -21.24 -9.17
C THR A 244 10.92 -21.73 -10.62
N GLY A 245 9.93 -22.61 -10.85
CA GLY A 245 9.54 -23.13 -12.16
C GLY A 245 8.04 -23.04 -12.48
N TYR A 246 7.18 -22.79 -11.49
CA TYR A 246 5.75 -22.59 -11.69
C TYR A 246 5.18 -21.47 -10.81
N GLU A 247 4.46 -20.55 -11.46
CA GLU A 247 3.54 -19.66 -10.77
C GLU A 247 2.33 -20.45 -10.29
N GLN A 248 1.89 -20.24 -9.04
CA GLN A 248 0.87 -21.06 -8.38
C GLN A 248 -0.15 -20.20 -7.63
N ILE A 249 -1.43 -20.57 -7.72
CA ILE A 249 -2.50 -20.05 -6.85
C ILE A 249 -3.03 -21.19 -5.98
N PHE A 250 -3.09 -20.95 -4.67
CA PHE A 250 -3.56 -21.90 -3.68
C PHE A 250 -4.85 -21.43 -3.02
N VAL A 251 -5.79 -22.36 -2.80
CA VAL A 251 -6.88 -22.15 -1.82
C VAL A 251 -6.39 -22.65 -0.47
N VAL A 252 -6.24 -21.73 0.48
CA VAL A 252 -5.55 -21.95 1.75
C VAL A 252 -6.57 -22.02 2.88
N ASN A 253 -6.47 -23.09 3.67
CA ASN A 253 -7.27 -23.33 4.87
C ASN A 253 -6.37 -23.43 6.10
N LYS A 254 -6.98 -23.46 7.27
CA LYS A 254 -6.31 -23.74 8.55
C LYS A 254 -5.36 -24.92 8.43
N ARG A 255 -4.09 -24.73 8.81
CA ARG A 255 -3.03 -25.76 8.83
C ARG A 255 -2.64 -26.30 7.45
N ALA A 256 -2.94 -25.58 6.37
CA ALA A 256 -2.54 -26.00 5.03
C ALA A 256 -1.01 -25.90 4.81
N HIS A 257 -0.48 -26.75 3.93
CA HIS A 257 0.95 -26.79 3.59
C HIS A 257 1.14 -26.75 2.07
N ALA A 258 1.68 -25.67 1.48
CA ALA A 258 1.86 -25.56 0.03
C ALA A 258 3.07 -26.36 -0.52
N GLY A 259 4.01 -26.71 0.37
CA GLY A 259 4.98 -27.78 0.16
C GLY A 259 6.28 -27.35 -0.51
N TYR A 260 6.48 -26.06 -0.76
CA TYR A 260 7.78 -25.53 -1.16
C TYR A 260 8.77 -25.63 0.01
N ASN A 261 10.02 -26.04 -0.17
CA ASN A 261 10.74 -26.20 -1.44
C ASN A 261 10.81 -27.61 -2.03
N ASP A 262 10.34 -28.64 -1.31
CA ASP A 262 10.34 -30.02 -1.79
C ASP A 262 9.42 -30.23 -3.01
N PHE A 263 8.34 -29.45 -3.08
CA PHE A 263 7.28 -29.60 -4.06
C PHE A 263 6.89 -28.30 -4.76
N GLU A 264 6.77 -28.39 -6.08
CA GLU A 264 6.32 -27.33 -6.97
C GLU A 264 5.50 -27.95 -8.11
N ASN A 265 4.20 -27.68 -8.12
CA ASN A 265 3.18 -28.34 -8.95
C ASN A 265 3.12 -29.89 -8.86
N ASN A 266 3.80 -30.51 -7.90
CA ASN A 266 3.88 -31.97 -7.70
C ASN A 266 3.61 -32.39 -6.23
N GLN A 267 2.86 -31.57 -5.47
CA GLN A 267 2.55 -31.80 -4.07
C GLN A 267 1.89 -33.17 -3.80
N PRO A 268 2.44 -34.01 -2.90
CA PRO A 268 1.89 -35.33 -2.59
C PRO A 268 0.42 -35.28 -2.16
N ALA A 269 -0.33 -36.34 -2.48
CA ALA A 269 -1.70 -36.44 -2.01
C ALA A 269 -1.78 -36.68 -0.48
N THR A 270 -0.77 -37.36 0.07
CA THR A 270 -0.54 -37.60 1.50
C THR A 270 0.15 -36.40 2.18
N GLY A 271 0.30 -36.44 3.51
CA GLY A 271 1.14 -35.45 4.23
C GLY A 271 0.52 -34.06 4.43
N ASN A 272 -0.79 -33.88 4.22
CA ASN A 272 -1.53 -32.62 4.41
C ASN A 272 -1.09 -31.47 3.46
N TYR A 273 -0.38 -31.77 2.37
CA TYR A 273 -0.05 -30.77 1.35
C TYR A 273 -1.29 -30.35 0.54
N ILE A 274 -1.41 -29.07 0.21
CA ILE A 274 -2.41 -28.57 -0.73
C ILE A 274 -1.82 -28.53 -2.15
N ALA A 275 -2.63 -28.84 -3.15
CA ALA A 275 -2.24 -28.68 -4.56
C ALA A 275 -2.72 -27.30 -5.06
N PRO A 276 -1.99 -26.66 -5.99
CA PRO A 276 -2.43 -25.39 -6.56
C PRO A 276 -3.71 -25.58 -7.39
N VAL A 277 -4.68 -24.69 -7.22
CA VAL A 277 -5.93 -24.69 -8.01
C VAL A 277 -5.72 -24.11 -9.40
N ILE A 278 -4.75 -23.21 -9.55
CA ILE A 278 -4.26 -22.68 -10.81
C ILE A 278 -2.73 -22.74 -10.78
N LYS A 279 -2.12 -23.12 -11.90
CA LYS A 279 -0.68 -23.05 -12.09
C LYS A 279 -0.37 -22.62 -13.52
N TYR A 280 0.81 -22.06 -13.74
CA TYR A 280 1.41 -21.97 -15.07
C TYR A 280 2.93 -22.02 -14.97
N ARG A 281 3.59 -22.40 -16.05
CA ARG A 281 5.04 -22.57 -16.06
C ARG A 281 5.73 -21.21 -16.20
N THR A 282 6.65 -20.92 -15.30
CA THR A 282 7.42 -19.66 -15.28
C THR A 282 8.13 -19.44 -16.61
N ASN A 283 7.77 -18.35 -17.29
CA ASN A 283 8.26 -17.90 -18.59
C ASN A 283 8.18 -18.96 -19.71
N GLY A 284 7.18 -19.84 -19.71
CA GLY A 284 7.09 -20.91 -20.72
C GLY A 284 5.78 -21.70 -20.73
N ILE A 285 5.85 -22.92 -21.26
CA ILE A 285 4.73 -23.88 -21.35
C ILE A 285 5.15 -25.28 -20.89
N ASP A 286 4.18 -26.08 -20.47
CA ASP A 286 4.29 -27.53 -20.42
C ASP A 286 3.94 -28.13 -21.79
N THR A 287 4.66 -29.18 -22.17
CA THR A 287 4.32 -30.03 -23.33
C THR A 287 4.39 -31.48 -22.89
N ARG A 288 3.32 -32.24 -23.07
CA ARG A 288 3.24 -33.66 -22.73
C ARG A 288 2.87 -34.46 -23.98
N ASN A 289 3.64 -35.51 -24.26
CA ASN A 289 3.33 -36.43 -25.36
C ASN A 289 2.18 -37.36 -24.94
N LEU A 290 1.27 -37.66 -25.87
CA LEU A 290 0.22 -38.66 -25.69
C LEU A 290 0.71 -40.06 -26.08
N LEU A 291 0.13 -41.11 -25.49
CA LEU A 291 0.42 -42.48 -25.91
C LEU A 291 0.09 -42.68 -27.40
N ALA A 292 0.94 -43.40 -28.12
CA ALA A 292 0.76 -43.67 -29.56
C ALA A 292 -0.54 -44.43 -29.89
N THR A 293 -1.02 -45.25 -28.94
CA THR A 293 -2.28 -46.00 -29.02
C THR A 293 -3.04 -45.82 -27.71
N GLY A 294 -4.32 -45.45 -27.76
CA GLY A 294 -5.13 -45.17 -26.56
C GLY A 294 -4.75 -43.88 -25.83
N GLY A 295 -3.96 -43.01 -26.47
CA GLY A 295 -3.60 -41.69 -25.92
C GLY A 295 -4.75 -40.71 -25.87
N ALA A 296 -5.83 -40.95 -26.64
CA ALA A 296 -7.07 -40.19 -26.60
C ALA A 296 -8.26 -41.13 -26.81
N VAL A 297 -9.19 -41.19 -25.85
CA VAL A 297 -10.39 -42.04 -25.92
C VAL A 297 -11.62 -41.22 -25.55
N ARG A 298 -12.51 -40.99 -26.52
CA ARG A 298 -13.79 -40.29 -26.34
C ARG A 298 -14.93 -41.29 -26.16
N SER A 299 -15.69 -41.12 -25.08
CA SER A 299 -16.95 -41.85 -24.84
C SER A 299 -17.98 -40.94 -24.21
N GLY A 300 -19.20 -40.91 -24.74
CA GLY A 300 -20.31 -40.13 -24.18
C GLY A 300 -20.07 -38.61 -24.18
N GLY A 301 -19.24 -38.10 -25.09
CA GLY A 301 -18.85 -36.69 -25.15
C GLY A 301 -17.79 -36.26 -24.12
N VAL A 302 -17.17 -37.19 -23.39
CA VAL A 302 -15.99 -36.94 -22.55
C VAL A 302 -14.79 -37.66 -23.15
N THR A 303 -13.66 -36.97 -23.25
CA THR A 303 -12.40 -37.55 -23.74
C THR A 303 -11.42 -37.72 -22.60
N THR A 304 -11.00 -38.95 -22.36
CA THR A 304 -9.84 -39.27 -21.51
C THR A 304 -8.59 -39.24 -22.36
N PHE A 305 -7.64 -38.40 -21.98
CA PHE A 305 -6.30 -38.36 -22.56
C PHE A 305 -5.31 -39.10 -21.65
N THR A 306 -4.37 -39.82 -22.25
CA THR A 306 -3.29 -40.54 -21.55
C THR A 306 -1.93 -40.10 -22.07
N THR A 307 -1.11 -39.52 -21.21
CA THR A 307 0.25 -39.05 -21.52
C THR A 307 1.30 -40.16 -21.34
N THR A 308 2.45 -40.03 -22.00
CA THR A 308 3.58 -41.00 -21.89
C THR A 308 4.27 -40.99 -20.52
N GLY A 309 3.89 -40.09 -19.63
CA GLY A 309 4.41 -39.90 -18.27
C GLY A 309 3.55 -38.89 -17.52
N VAL A 310 4.00 -38.45 -16.34
CA VAL A 310 3.27 -37.48 -15.51
C VAL A 310 2.91 -36.21 -16.29
N HIS A 311 1.68 -35.72 -16.15
CA HIS A 311 1.21 -34.50 -16.83
C HIS A 311 1.17 -33.25 -15.94
N GLY A 312 0.75 -33.36 -14.68
CA GLY A 312 0.71 -32.23 -13.73
C GLY A 312 -0.25 -31.10 -14.10
N PHE A 313 -1.31 -31.39 -14.87
CA PHE A 313 -2.33 -30.42 -15.27
C PHE A 313 -3.42 -30.23 -14.20
N ARG A 314 -4.11 -29.08 -14.21
CA ARG A 314 -5.19 -28.74 -13.25
C ARG A 314 -6.54 -28.57 -13.94
N LYS A 315 -7.63 -28.74 -13.17
CA LYS A 315 -9.01 -28.48 -13.66
C LYS A 315 -9.10 -27.02 -14.15
N GLY A 316 -9.76 -26.81 -15.29
CA GLY A 316 -9.89 -25.51 -15.93
C GLY A 316 -8.66 -25.00 -16.67
N GLU A 317 -7.51 -25.69 -16.61
CA GLU A 317 -6.35 -25.35 -17.43
C GLU A 317 -6.67 -25.57 -18.91
N ARG A 318 -6.38 -24.57 -19.76
CA ARG A 318 -6.56 -24.68 -21.22
C ARG A 318 -5.37 -25.42 -21.85
N ILE A 319 -5.68 -26.53 -22.52
CA ILE A 319 -4.73 -27.39 -23.22
C ILE A 319 -4.98 -27.32 -24.72
N THR A 320 -3.90 -27.12 -25.48
CA THR A 320 -3.88 -27.20 -26.94
C THR A 320 -3.41 -28.59 -27.35
N PHE A 321 -4.25 -29.35 -28.04
CA PHE A 321 -3.92 -30.67 -28.58
C PHE A 321 -3.50 -30.57 -30.04
N LYS A 322 -2.36 -31.17 -30.39
CA LYS A 322 -1.79 -31.13 -31.73
C LYS A 322 -1.29 -32.51 -32.15
N GLY A 323 -1.47 -32.87 -33.42
CA GLY A 323 -0.88 -34.08 -33.99
C GLY A 323 -1.48 -35.40 -33.50
N VAL A 324 -2.62 -35.38 -32.81
CA VAL A 324 -3.41 -36.60 -32.55
C VAL A 324 -3.88 -37.16 -33.89
N GLY A 325 -3.76 -38.47 -34.09
CA GLY A 325 -3.97 -39.12 -35.40
C GLY A 325 -5.37 -38.93 -35.98
N ASP A 326 -6.41 -38.98 -35.12
CA ASP A 326 -7.75 -38.49 -35.45
C ASP A 326 -7.82 -36.99 -35.14
N ALA A 327 -8.03 -36.19 -36.19
CA ALA A 327 -8.03 -34.75 -36.09
C ALA A 327 -9.17 -34.17 -35.22
N SER A 328 -10.23 -34.94 -34.94
CA SER A 328 -11.33 -34.52 -34.06
C SER A 328 -10.95 -34.40 -32.58
N PHE A 329 -9.73 -34.81 -32.22
CA PHE A 329 -9.16 -34.59 -30.88
C PHE A 329 -8.29 -33.33 -30.77
N ASN A 330 -7.85 -32.76 -31.90
CA ASN A 330 -6.96 -31.59 -31.91
C ASN A 330 -7.74 -30.29 -31.67
N GLY A 331 -7.06 -29.27 -31.12
CA GLY A 331 -7.66 -27.97 -30.79
C GLY A 331 -7.52 -27.59 -29.31
N ASN A 332 -8.21 -26.53 -28.91
CA ASN A 332 -8.14 -25.99 -27.55
C ASN A 332 -9.31 -26.51 -26.71
N PHE A 333 -9.02 -27.16 -25.59
CA PHE A 333 -10.03 -27.64 -24.63
C PHE A 333 -9.58 -27.36 -23.19
N TYR A 334 -10.53 -27.34 -22.25
CA TYR A 334 -10.24 -27.20 -20.82
C TYR A 334 -10.25 -28.57 -20.13
N VAL A 335 -9.34 -28.77 -19.19
CA VAL A 335 -9.32 -29.96 -18.32
C VAL A 335 -10.59 -29.97 -17.46
N ALA A 336 -11.48 -30.94 -17.73
CA ALA A 336 -12.71 -31.14 -16.98
C ALA A 336 -12.45 -31.86 -15.64
N SER A 337 -11.50 -32.81 -15.62
CA SER A 337 -10.99 -33.42 -14.40
C SER A 337 -9.53 -33.87 -14.57
N ALA A 338 -8.74 -33.74 -13.50
CA ALA A 338 -7.42 -34.35 -13.37
C ALA A 338 -7.31 -34.95 -11.96
N PRO A 339 -6.72 -36.15 -11.78
CA PRO A 339 -6.43 -36.67 -10.45
C PRO A 339 -5.47 -35.74 -9.70
N ARG A 340 -5.64 -35.62 -8.37
CA ARG A 340 -4.73 -34.82 -7.52
C ARG A 340 -3.33 -35.45 -7.42
N GLU A 341 -3.23 -36.78 -7.58
CA GLU A 341 -1.98 -37.53 -7.47
C GLU A 341 -0.87 -37.00 -8.40
N PRO A 342 0.33 -36.65 -7.90
CA PRO A 342 1.45 -36.20 -8.73
C PRO A 342 1.93 -37.23 -9.75
N SER A 343 1.61 -38.51 -9.57
CA SER A 343 1.94 -39.58 -10.51
C SER A 343 0.93 -39.72 -11.67
N ALA A 344 -0.11 -38.88 -11.73
CA ALA A 344 -1.17 -38.98 -12.73
C ALA A 344 -0.65 -38.86 -14.18
N THR A 345 -1.12 -39.81 -15.02
CA THR A 345 -0.87 -39.86 -16.47
C THR A 345 -2.16 -39.72 -17.29
N THR A 346 -3.32 -39.59 -16.62
CA THR A 346 -4.64 -39.50 -17.26
C THR A 346 -5.42 -38.29 -16.75
N PHE A 347 -6.13 -37.63 -17.67
CA PHE A 347 -7.02 -36.52 -17.38
C PHE A 347 -8.16 -36.48 -18.41
N THR A 348 -9.24 -35.76 -18.11
CA THR A 348 -10.40 -35.66 -19.01
C THR A 348 -10.65 -34.24 -19.50
N VAL A 349 -11.21 -34.13 -20.71
CA VAL A 349 -11.79 -32.89 -21.24
C VAL A 349 -13.19 -33.15 -21.77
N ALA A 350 -14.02 -32.11 -21.84
CA ALA A 350 -15.33 -32.19 -22.49
C ALA A 350 -15.22 -32.03 -24.01
N GLN A 351 -15.81 -32.95 -24.78
CA GLN A 351 -15.97 -32.90 -26.23
C GLN A 351 -17.40 -33.33 -26.63
N PRO A 352 -18.45 -32.61 -26.17
CA PRO A 352 -19.84 -32.96 -26.45
C PRO A 352 -20.16 -32.82 -27.95
N GLY A 353 -21.09 -33.66 -28.44
CA GLY A 353 -21.56 -33.61 -29.82
C GLY A 353 -20.64 -34.26 -30.87
N LEU A 354 -19.47 -34.77 -30.46
CA LEU A 354 -18.56 -35.55 -31.31
C LEU A 354 -18.72 -37.06 -31.04
N PRO A 355 -18.62 -37.93 -32.06
CA PRO A 355 -18.86 -39.37 -31.92
C PRO A 355 -17.75 -40.04 -31.10
N ASP A 356 -18.10 -41.11 -30.39
CA ASP A 356 -17.15 -41.96 -29.65
C ASP A 356 -16.02 -42.45 -30.57
N ALA A 357 -14.77 -42.33 -30.11
CA ALA A 357 -13.58 -42.54 -30.91
C ALA A 357 -12.37 -42.89 -30.04
N SER A 358 -11.36 -43.53 -30.64
CA SER A 358 -10.09 -43.84 -29.98
C SER A 358 -8.92 -43.56 -30.91
N SER A 359 -7.89 -42.89 -30.39
CA SER A 359 -6.73 -42.42 -31.13
C SER A 359 -5.49 -42.36 -30.22
N GLY A 360 -4.41 -41.78 -30.73
CA GLY A 360 -3.16 -41.58 -30.03
C GLY A 360 -2.16 -40.76 -30.84
N GLY A 361 -0.97 -40.62 -30.28
CA GLY A 361 0.07 -39.71 -30.78
C GLY A 361 -0.28 -38.24 -30.52
N GLY A 362 0.66 -37.35 -30.84
CA GLY A 362 0.51 -35.91 -30.64
C GLY A 362 0.92 -35.41 -29.25
N THR A 363 0.70 -34.12 -29.05
CA THR A 363 1.06 -33.35 -27.85
C THR A 363 -0.15 -32.70 -27.20
N ALA A 364 -0.05 -32.51 -25.89
CA ALA A 364 -0.90 -31.65 -25.06
C ALA A 364 -0.03 -30.50 -24.53
N GLU A 365 -0.36 -29.26 -24.89
CA GLU A 365 0.43 -28.05 -24.61
C GLU A 365 -0.37 -27.02 -23.81
N THR A 366 0.23 -26.47 -22.75
CA THR A 366 -0.41 -25.43 -21.93
C THR A 366 -0.28 -24.04 -22.57
N GLN A 367 -0.97 -23.06 -22.00
CA GLN A 367 -0.73 -21.65 -22.27
C GLN A 367 0.61 -21.19 -21.66
N ASN A 368 1.21 -20.16 -22.26
CA ASN A 368 2.18 -19.30 -21.59
C ASN A 368 1.40 -18.13 -21.01
N LEU A 369 1.41 -17.98 -19.68
CA LEU A 369 0.72 -16.90 -18.96
C LEU A 369 1.69 -15.91 -18.29
N GLY A 370 3.00 -16.10 -18.46
CA GLY A 370 4.04 -15.25 -17.88
C GLY A 370 5.01 -16.00 -16.96
N GLY A 371 5.53 -15.33 -15.93
CA GLY A 371 6.48 -15.93 -14.99
C GLY A 371 6.81 -15.08 -13.75
N SER A 372 5.85 -14.30 -13.27
CA SER A 372 5.86 -13.70 -11.92
C SER A 372 4.42 -13.27 -11.60
N ILE A 373 3.66 -14.15 -10.94
CA ILE A 373 2.26 -13.89 -10.62
C ILE A 373 2.10 -12.77 -9.58
N THR A 374 1.28 -11.77 -9.89
CA THR A 374 1.08 -10.59 -9.03
C THR A 374 -0.38 -10.13 -9.00
N GLY A 375 -0.82 -9.64 -7.83
CA GLY A 375 -2.12 -9.03 -7.62
C GLY A 375 -3.32 -9.97 -7.82
N GLY A 376 -4.50 -9.53 -7.42
CA GLY A 376 -5.72 -10.19 -7.89
C GLY A 376 -6.97 -9.85 -7.12
N THR A 377 -8.11 -9.88 -7.81
CA THR A 377 -9.40 -9.51 -7.25
C THR A 377 -10.53 -10.36 -7.81
N PHE A 378 -11.53 -10.64 -6.98
CA PHE A 378 -12.79 -11.22 -7.43
C PHE A 378 -13.70 -10.12 -7.95
N TYR A 379 -14.26 -10.30 -9.14
CA TYR A 379 -15.17 -9.30 -9.69
C TYR A 379 -16.56 -9.40 -9.03
N ASP A 380 -16.81 -8.53 -8.04
CA ASP A 380 -18.01 -8.54 -7.20
C ASP A 380 -18.94 -7.33 -7.42
N ALA A 381 -19.01 -6.83 -8.66
CA ALA A 381 -19.82 -5.68 -9.03
C ALA A 381 -20.79 -6.00 -10.19
N THR A 382 -21.69 -5.05 -10.50
CA THR A 382 -22.71 -5.24 -11.55
C THR A 382 -22.46 -4.44 -12.83
N LEU A 383 -21.36 -3.68 -12.96
CA LEU A 383 -21.07 -2.92 -14.18
C LEU A 383 -20.80 -3.85 -15.37
N PHE A 384 -19.95 -4.86 -15.19
CA PHE A 384 -19.74 -5.89 -16.21
C PHE A 384 -21.00 -6.77 -16.31
N SER A 385 -21.10 -7.56 -17.37
CA SER A 385 -22.20 -8.50 -17.59
C SER A 385 -22.15 -9.67 -16.59
N PRO A 386 -23.27 -10.34 -16.29
CA PRO A 386 -23.37 -11.28 -15.17
C PRO A 386 -22.36 -12.44 -15.19
N GLU A 387 -21.91 -12.87 -16.36
CA GLU A 387 -20.88 -13.91 -16.54
C GLU A 387 -19.48 -13.52 -16.04
N TYR A 388 -19.29 -12.27 -15.61
CA TYR A 388 -18.08 -11.82 -14.93
C TYR A 388 -18.15 -11.90 -13.40
N ARG A 389 -19.35 -11.98 -12.81
CA ARG A 389 -19.53 -11.96 -11.34
C ARG A 389 -18.92 -13.20 -10.71
N GLY A 390 -18.12 -13.01 -9.66
CA GLY A 390 -17.43 -14.08 -8.94
C GLY A 390 -16.23 -14.71 -9.68
N ASN A 391 -15.87 -14.23 -10.86
CA ASN A 391 -14.62 -14.63 -11.51
C ASN A 391 -13.41 -13.98 -10.83
N TYR A 392 -12.30 -14.72 -10.77
CA TYR A 392 -11.03 -14.21 -10.26
C TYR A 392 -10.19 -13.64 -11.39
N PHE A 393 -9.70 -12.42 -11.20
CA PHE A 393 -8.69 -11.80 -12.07
C PHE A 393 -7.37 -11.73 -11.31
N PHE A 394 -6.26 -11.98 -12.00
CA PHE A 394 -4.90 -11.83 -11.48
C PHE A 394 -3.95 -11.42 -12.60
N GLY A 395 -2.83 -10.80 -12.26
CA GLY A 395 -1.85 -10.33 -13.22
C GLY A 395 -0.55 -11.12 -13.21
N ASP A 396 0.33 -10.74 -14.12
CA ASP A 396 1.70 -11.25 -14.20
C ASP A 396 2.66 -10.10 -14.52
N TYR A 397 3.61 -9.87 -13.60
CA TYR A 397 4.55 -8.75 -13.66
C TYR A 397 5.48 -8.81 -14.89
N ASN A 398 5.96 -10.01 -15.24
CA ASN A 398 6.94 -10.20 -16.34
C ASN A 398 6.32 -9.99 -17.73
N SER A 399 5.14 -10.55 -17.96
CA SER A 399 4.47 -10.53 -19.27
C SER A 399 3.52 -9.35 -19.45
N GLY A 400 3.10 -8.70 -18.35
CA GLY A 400 2.01 -7.74 -18.37
C GLY A 400 0.69 -8.36 -18.82
N SER A 401 0.48 -9.65 -18.54
CA SER A 401 -0.78 -10.33 -18.78
C SER A 401 -1.73 -10.10 -17.62
N VAL A 402 -3.02 -9.93 -17.92
CA VAL A 402 -4.11 -10.10 -16.94
C VAL A 402 -4.87 -11.35 -17.35
N THR A 403 -5.00 -12.29 -16.42
CA THR A 403 -5.64 -13.59 -16.60
C THR A 403 -6.97 -13.61 -15.85
N ARG A 404 -7.99 -14.22 -16.46
CA ARG A 404 -9.29 -14.47 -15.83
C ARG A 404 -9.46 -15.96 -15.58
N ALA A 405 -9.70 -16.32 -14.32
CA ALA A 405 -10.22 -17.62 -13.95
C ALA A 405 -11.74 -17.55 -13.74
N THR A 406 -12.47 -18.42 -14.43
CA THR A 406 -13.91 -18.61 -14.19
C THR A 406 -14.12 -19.72 -13.16
N LEU A 407 -15.17 -19.60 -12.34
CA LEU A 407 -15.54 -20.62 -11.35
C LEU A 407 -16.79 -21.37 -11.77
N ALA A 408 -16.83 -22.66 -11.44
CA ALA A 408 -18.04 -23.48 -11.50
C ALA A 408 -18.92 -23.25 -10.26
N ALA A 409 -20.15 -23.77 -10.29
CA ALA A 409 -21.10 -23.63 -9.17
C ALA A 409 -20.63 -24.27 -7.85
N ASP A 410 -19.62 -25.15 -7.88
CA ASP A 410 -18.95 -25.73 -6.72
C ASP A 410 -17.75 -24.87 -6.22
N ASN A 411 -17.57 -23.66 -6.76
CA ASN A 411 -16.44 -22.74 -6.56
C ASN A 411 -15.07 -23.27 -7.03
N SER A 412 -15.01 -24.42 -7.70
CA SER A 412 -13.77 -24.88 -8.32
C SER A 412 -13.51 -24.15 -9.65
N VAL A 413 -12.24 -24.07 -10.05
CA VAL A 413 -11.82 -23.43 -11.31
C VAL A 413 -12.43 -24.18 -12.51
N ALA A 414 -13.08 -23.43 -13.40
CA ALA A 414 -13.75 -23.94 -14.59
C ALA A 414 -12.98 -23.65 -15.89
N THR A 415 -12.43 -22.44 -16.04
CA THR A 415 -11.48 -22.07 -17.10
C THR A 415 -10.43 -21.10 -16.57
N VAL A 416 -9.25 -21.09 -17.18
CA VAL A 416 -8.19 -20.09 -16.95
C VAL A 416 -7.69 -19.59 -18.30
N ASP A 417 -7.83 -18.30 -18.58
CA ASP A 417 -7.53 -17.71 -19.88
C ASP A 417 -6.88 -16.33 -19.73
N THR A 418 -5.87 -16.03 -20.56
CA THR A 418 -5.41 -14.64 -20.74
C THR A 418 -6.61 -13.79 -21.16
N TRP A 419 -6.93 -12.80 -20.35
CA TRP A 419 -8.03 -11.86 -20.58
C TRP A 419 -7.51 -10.61 -21.29
N GLY A 420 -6.36 -10.08 -20.90
CA GLY A 420 -5.70 -9.01 -21.63
C GLY A 420 -4.19 -9.00 -21.47
N THR A 421 -3.50 -8.13 -22.22
CA THR A 421 -2.04 -8.06 -22.28
C THR A 421 -1.53 -6.62 -22.29
N ALA A 422 -0.21 -6.44 -22.13
CA ALA A 422 0.48 -5.14 -22.04
C ALA A 422 0.11 -4.26 -20.82
N PHE A 423 -0.37 -4.89 -19.74
CA PHE A 423 -0.42 -4.33 -18.39
C PHE A 423 0.98 -4.29 -17.76
N SER A 424 1.86 -3.45 -18.33
CA SER A 424 3.28 -3.37 -18.00
C SER A 424 3.57 -3.35 -16.49
N SER A 425 4.41 -4.29 -16.03
CA SER A 425 4.89 -4.39 -14.64
C SER A 425 3.76 -4.42 -13.60
N HIS A 426 2.67 -5.14 -13.90
CA HIS A 426 1.51 -5.29 -13.02
C HIS A 426 1.89 -5.64 -11.58
N VAL A 427 1.32 -4.90 -10.62
CA VAL A 427 1.42 -5.22 -9.19
C VAL A 427 0.08 -5.61 -8.59
N ASP A 428 -1.00 -4.91 -8.97
CA ASP A 428 -2.28 -5.05 -8.27
C ASP A 428 -3.50 -4.66 -9.13
N MET A 429 -4.68 -5.09 -8.67
CA MET A 429 -5.99 -4.79 -9.24
C MET A 429 -7.11 -4.77 -8.20
N ALA A 430 -8.08 -3.88 -8.40
CA ALA A 430 -9.24 -3.77 -7.52
C ALA A 430 -10.50 -3.34 -8.29
N VAL A 431 -11.67 -3.78 -7.82
CA VAL A 431 -12.96 -3.27 -8.32
C VAL A 431 -13.30 -1.96 -7.60
N GLY A 432 -13.58 -0.91 -8.36
CA GLY A 432 -13.88 0.41 -7.79
C GLY A 432 -15.35 0.62 -7.41
N PRO A 433 -15.67 1.69 -6.65
CA PRO A 433 -17.04 2.06 -6.29
C PRO A 433 -17.88 2.61 -7.46
N ASP A 434 -17.34 2.63 -8.68
CA ASP A 434 -18.09 2.81 -9.93
C ASP A 434 -18.35 1.47 -10.66
N GLY A 435 -17.93 0.34 -10.07
CA GLY A 435 -18.01 -1.01 -10.64
C GLY A 435 -16.96 -1.33 -11.72
N ALA A 436 -16.05 -0.42 -12.03
CA ALA A 436 -14.98 -0.67 -13.01
C ALA A 436 -13.86 -1.52 -12.40
N LEU A 437 -13.12 -2.26 -13.25
CA LEU A 437 -11.88 -2.91 -12.84
C LEU A 437 -10.74 -1.90 -12.98
N TYR A 438 -9.92 -1.75 -11.94
CA TYR A 438 -8.73 -0.91 -11.94
C TYR A 438 -7.48 -1.76 -11.83
N THR A 439 -6.39 -1.31 -12.45
CA THR A 439 -5.07 -1.94 -12.31
C THR A 439 -3.93 -0.94 -12.44
N MET A 440 -2.81 -1.23 -11.77
CA MET A 440 -1.59 -0.42 -11.77
C MET A 440 -0.35 -1.33 -11.92
N GLY A 441 0.73 -0.77 -12.46
CA GLY A 441 2.05 -1.41 -12.50
C GLY A 441 3.15 -0.52 -11.91
N VAL A 442 4.12 -1.12 -11.21
CA VAL A 442 5.05 -0.42 -10.30
C VAL A 442 5.78 0.77 -10.94
N THR A 443 6.33 0.59 -12.13
CA THR A 443 7.13 1.61 -12.84
C THR A 443 6.30 2.43 -13.82
N SER A 444 4.99 2.17 -13.94
CA SER A 444 4.17 2.78 -14.99
C SER A 444 3.73 4.21 -14.68
N GLY A 445 3.40 4.50 -13.42
CA GLY A 445 2.67 5.71 -13.05
C GLY A 445 1.29 5.81 -13.71
N VAL A 446 0.73 4.69 -14.19
CA VAL A 446 -0.57 4.65 -14.87
C VAL A 446 -1.58 3.86 -14.04
N LEU A 447 -2.65 4.53 -13.62
CA LEU A 447 -3.88 3.88 -13.17
C LEU A 447 -4.74 3.62 -14.41
N ARG A 448 -4.98 2.35 -14.71
CA ARG A 448 -5.85 1.92 -15.81
C ARG A 448 -7.24 1.63 -15.26
N ARG A 449 -8.27 2.22 -15.87
CA ARG A 449 -9.68 1.93 -15.58
C ARG A 449 -10.30 1.19 -16.77
N ILE A 450 -10.84 0.00 -16.54
CA ILE A 450 -11.48 -0.82 -17.57
C ILE A 450 -12.99 -0.91 -17.33
N THR A 451 -13.77 -0.58 -18.37
CA THR A 451 -15.25 -0.62 -18.39
C THR A 451 -15.78 -1.28 -19.66
N PRO A 452 -17.02 -1.79 -19.70
CA PRO A 452 -17.63 -2.26 -20.94
C PRO A 452 -17.79 -1.12 -21.96
N ALA A 453 -17.47 -1.38 -23.22
CA ALA A 453 -17.48 -0.41 -24.32
C ALA A 453 -18.89 0.16 -24.60
N THR A 454 -19.91 -0.67 -24.39
CA THR A 454 -21.32 -0.30 -24.44
C THR A 454 -22.03 -0.95 -23.26
N THR A 455 -22.81 -0.16 -22.51
CA THR A 455 -23.60 -0.67 -21.38
C THR A 455 -25.02 -0.12 -21.52
N ALA A 456 -26.03 -0.99 -21.54
CA ALA A 456 -27.43 -0.56 -21.49
C ALA A 456 -27.76 0.06 -20.12
N GLN A 457 -28.83 0.86 -20.02
CA GLN A 457 -29.19 1.48 -18.75
C GLN A 457 -29.57 0.42 -17.70
N LYS A 458 -28.88 0.46 -16.56
CA LYS A 458 -29.08 -0.45 -15.41
C LYS A 458 -28.58 0.19 -14.12
N LEU A 459 -28.94 -0.43 -12.99
CA LEU A 459 -28.30 -0.20 -11.70
C LEU A 459 -26.87 -0.77 -11.73
N VAL A 460 -25.91 0.01 -11.26
CA VAL A 460 -24.51 -0.40 -11.09
C VAL A 460 -24.20 -0.39 -9.60
N VAL A 461 -23.92 -1.57 -9.04
CA VAL A 461 -23.61 -1.81 -7.63
C VAL A 461 -22.15 -2.26 -7.53
N SER A 462 -21.39 -1.73 -6.56
CA SER A 462 -19.93 -1.95 -6.44
C SER A 462 -19.52 -3.26 -5.78
N SER A 463 -20.38 -3.79 -4.91
CA SER A 463 -20.07 -4.88 -3.98
C SER A 463 -21.35 -5.65 -3.71
N LEU A 464 -21.33 -6.95 -3.95
CA LEU A 464 -22.50 -7.84 -3.86
C LEU A 464 -22.42 -8.74 -2.63
N ASN A 465 -21.25 -8.90 -2.02
CA ASN A 465 -21.03 -9.70 -0.82
C ASN A 465 -20.28 -8.87 0.23
N LEU A 466 -21.02 -8.33 1.21
CA LEU A 466 -20.48 -7.53 2.31
C LEU A 466 -20.36 -8.34 3.60
N ARG A 467 -19.38 -7.98 4.44
CA ARG A 467 -19.23 -8.47 5.81
C ARG A 467 -19.17 -7.29 6.77
N LEU A 468 -19.89 -7.38 7.88
CA LEU A 468 -20.01 -6.32 8.88
C LEU A 468 -19.66 -6.87 10.25
N VAL A 469 -18.76 -6.25 10.99
CA VAL A 469 -18.64 -6.55 12.43
C VAL A 469 -19.97 -6.18 13.11
N GLU A 470 -20.41 -6.96 14.10
CA GLU A 470 -21.49 -6.58 15.01
C GLU A 470 -21.24 -5.19 15.62
N ASN A 471 -22.31 -4.43 15.89
CA ASN A 471 -22.27 -2.99 16.19
C ASN A 471 -21.55 -2.10 15.13
N GLY A 472 -21.11 -2.68 14.01
CA GLY A 472 -20.33 -2.04 12.96
C GLY A 472 -21.13 -1.66 11.72
N ARG A 473 -20.42 -1.16 10.71
CA ARG A 473 -20.99 -0.71 9.44
C ARG A 473 -20.08 -1.06 8.26
N ALA A 474 -20.70 -1.43 7.14
CA ALA A 474 -20.05 -1.52 5.84
C ALA A 474 -20.85 -0.72 4.81
N ALA A 475 -20.22 -0.35 3.70
CA ALA A 475 -20.88 0.37 2.62
C ALA A 475 -20.70 -0.32 1.26
N PHE A 476 -21.71 -0.18 0.41
CA PHE A 476 -21.61 -0.35 -1.02
C PHE A 476 -22.08 0.92 -1.72
N THR A 477 -21.81 1.07 -3.01
CA THR A 477 -22.32 2.19 -3.79
C THR A 477 -23.30 1.73 -4.86
N VAL A 478 -24.19 2.64 -5.23
CA VAL A 478 -25.09 2.52 -6.39
C VAL A 478 -24.84 3.69 -7.32
N ARG A 479 -24.81 3.46 -8.63
CA ARG A 479 -24.94 4.49 -9.68
C ARG A 479 -25.77 3.96 -10.84
N LEU A 480 -26.02 4.80 -11.85
CA LEU A 480 -26.59 4.36 -13.12
C LEU A 480 -25.49 4.11 -14.16
N ALA A 481 -25.78 3.25 -15.13
CA ALA A 481 -24.86 2.96 -16.23
C ALA A 481 -24.79 4.08 -17.28
N GLN A 482 -25.87 4.86 -17.44
CA GLN A 482 -26.00 5.99 -18.36
C GLN A 482 -26.81 7.13 -17.71
N ALA A 483 -26.75 8.33 -18.32
CA ALA A 483 -27.63 9.45 -17.99
C ALA A 483 -29.11 9.08 -18.24
N PRO A 484 -30.00 9.14 -17.24
CA PRO A 484 -31.42 8.93 -17.45
C PRO A 484 -32.07 10.17 -18.09
N THR A 485 -33.16 9.96 -18.83
CA THR A 485 -33.92 11.06 -19.46
C THR A 485 -34.86 11.80 -18.50
N ALA A 486 -35.13 11.22 -17.33
CA ALA A 486 -35.92 11.77 -16.23
C ALA A 486 -35.37 11.25 -14.90
N PRO A 487 -35.69 11.85 -13.75
CA PRO A 487 -35.17 11.39 -12.47
C PRO A 487 -35.55 9.93 -12.14
N VAL A 488 -34.58 9.14 -11.66
CA VAL A 488 -34.75 7.72 -11.31
C VAL A 488 -34.59 7.55 -9.81
N THR A 489 -35.67 7.19 -9.12
CA THR A 489 -35.64 6.87 -7.68
C THR A 489 -35.24 5.42 -7.47
N VAL A 490 -34.23 5.22 -6.62
CA VAL A 490 -33.76 3.92 -6.15
C VAL A 490 -34.25 3.69 -4.73
N GLN A 491 -34.70 2.46 -4.47
CA GLN A 491 -35.04 1.95 -3.13
C GLN A 491 -34.09 0.80 -2.81
N VAL A 492 -33.51 0.80 -1.61
CA VAL A 492 -32.82 -0.36 -1.04
C VAL A 492 -33.65 -0.87 0.12
N THR A 493 -34.02 -2.15 0.08
CA THR A 493 -34.83 -2.81 1.11
C THR A 493 -34.26 -4.17 1.49
N ARG A 494 -34.39 -4.56 2.76
CA ARG A 494 -34.09 -5.93 3.20
C ARG A 494 -35.15 -6.90 2.65
N ALA A 495 -34.72 -8.00 2.07
CA ALA A 495 -35.59 -9.08 1.62
C ALA A 495 -36.24 -9.80 2.81
N LEU A 496 -37.45 -10.32 2.60
CA LEU A 496 -38.15 -11.12 3.61
C LEU A 496 -37.34 -12.40 3.94
N GLY A 497 -37.20 -12.69 5.24
CA GLY A 497 -36.49 -13.88 5.73
C GLY A 497 -34.99 -13.72 5.94
N GLY A 498 -34.40 -12.54 5.66
CA GLY A 498 -33.08 -12.19 6.17
C GLY A 498 -33.14 -11.76 7.65
N SER A 499 -32.00 -11.84 8.35
CA SER A 499 -31.87 -11.43 9.77
C SER A 499 -32.38 -10.00 10.02
N GLU A 500 -32.95 -9.77 11.20
CA GLU A 500 -33.48 -8.46 11.57
C GLU A 500 -32.38 -7.46 11.99
N ASP A 501 -31.25 -7.98 12.44
CA ASP A 501 -30.10 -7.28 12.98
C ASP A 501 -29.28 -6.57 11.89
N LEU A 502 -29.36 -7.06 10.66
CA LEU A 502 -28.83 -6.38 9.47
C LEU A 502 -29.85 -5.37 8.92
N THR A 503 -29.47 -4.09 8.88
CA THR A 503 -30.36 -2.97 8.49
C THR A 503 -29.71 -2.00 7.49
N VAL A 504 -30.54 -1.27 6.73
CA VAL A 504 -30.09 -0.13 5.93
C VAL A 504 -30.06 1.11 6.82
N ALA A 505 -28.86 1.52 7.27
CA ALA A 505 -28.70 2.71 8.10
C ALA A 505 -28.81 4.00 7.27
N SER A 506 -28.30 3.97 6.04
CA SER A 506 -28.46 4.99 5.00
C SER A 506 -28.06 4.38 3.65
N LYS A 507 -28.17 5.03 2.50
CA LYS A 507 -29.09 6.08 2.11
C LYS A 507 -30.20 5.38 1.33
N SER A 508 -31.44 5.42 1.79
CA SER A 508 -32.58 4.82 1.09
C SER A 508 -33.87 5.53 1.54
N PRO A 509 -34.74 6.01 0.62
CA PRO A 509 -34.53 6.13 -0.82
C PRO A 509 -33.54 7.22 -1.22
N PHE A 510 -33.18 7.25 -2.50
CA PHE A 510 -32.49 8.36 -3.16
C PHE A 510 -32.86 8.43 -4.64
N THR A 511 -32.55 9.54 -5.31
CA THR A 511 -32.92 9.78 -6.70
C THR A 511 -31.71 10.26 -7.49
N PHE A 512 -31.49 9.69 -8.67
CA PHE A 512 -30.57 10.21 -9.68
C PHE A 512 -31.28 11.16 -10.62
N SER A 513 -30.61 12.25 -10.97
CA SER A 513 -30.92 13.19 -12.03
C SER A 513 -30.17 12.85 -13.33
N PRO A 514 -30.47 13.53 -14.45
CA PRO A 514 -29.65 13.46 -15.67
C PRO A 514 -28.19 13.96 -15.50
N THR A 515 -27.85 14.61 -14.39
CA THR A 515 -26.53 15.25 -14.17
C THR A 515 -25.62 14.57 -13.14
N ASP A 516 -26.16 13.79 -12.20
CA ASP A 516 -25.40 13.11 -11.11
C ASP A 516 -25.46 11.57 -11.21
N TRP A 517 -26.07 11.03 -12.26
CA TRP A 517 -26.24 9.59 -12.54
C TRP A 517 -24.95 8.75 -12.45
N ALA A 518 -23.80 9.35 -12.75
CA ALA A 518 -22.49 8.70 -12.74
C ALA A 518 -21.86 8.69 -11.34
N THR A 519 -22.26 9.62 -10.47
CA THR A 519 -21.70 9.82 -9.13
C THR A 519 -22.21 8.75 -8.18
N PRO A 520 -21.35 7.85 -7.66
CA PRO A 520 -21.78 6.78 -6.78
C PRO A 520 -22.44 7.31 -5.51
N GLN A 521 -23.65 6.81 -5.23
CA GLN A 521 -24.39 7.08 -4.00
C GLN A 521 -24.06 5.98 -3.00
N VAL A 522 -23.58 6.39 -1.82
CA VAL A 522 -23.19 5.45 -0.75
C VAL A 522 -24.42 4.94 -0.01
N VAL A 523 -24.50 3.62 0.12
CA VAL A 523 -25.48 2.90 0.94
C VAL A 523 -24.71 2.22 2.06
N THR A 524 -24.96 2.63 3.30
CA THR A 524 -24.36 2.08 4.52
C THR A 524 -25.34 1.10 5.17
N LEU A 525 -24.89 -0.14 5.30
CA LEU A 525 -25.54 -1.15 6.12
C LEU A 525 -24.98 -1.08 7.55
N ALA A 526 -25.79 -1.46 8.52
CA ALA A 526 -25.38 -1.64 9.91
C ALA A 526 -25.79 -3.02 10.41
N ALA A 527 -24.96 -3.59 11.28
CA ALA A 527 -25.30 -4.75 12.09
C ALA A 527 -25.60 -4.29 13.52
N ALA A 528 -26.72 -4.76 14.09
CA ALA A 528 -26.87 -4.81 15.53
C ALA A 528 -25.88 -5.84 16.12
N GLU A 529 -25.73 -5.86 17.44
CA GLU A 529 -25.06 -6.95 18.16
C GLU A 529 -26.13 -7.80 18.84
N ASP A 530 -25.98 -9.12 18.75
CA ASP A 530 -26.81 -10.06 19.49
C ASP A 530 -26.05 -10.79 20.61
N ALA A 531 -26.45 -11.99 20.97
CA ALA A 531 -25.90 -12.76 22.08
C ALA A 531 -25.45 -14.18 21.71
N ASP A 532 -25.61 -14.62 20.46
CA ASP A 532 -25.31 -15.98 20.03
C ASP A 532 -24.24 -16.02 18.93
N ALA A 533 -23.63 -17.19 18.72
CA ALA A 533 -22.44 -17.32 17.87
C ALA A 533 -22.79 -17.63 16.39
N VAL A 534 -23.97 -17.23 15.92
CA VAL A 534 -24.48 -17.55 14.58
C VAL A 534 -24.38 -16.33 13.68
N THR A 535 -23.57 -16.45 12.63
CA THR A 535 -23.48 -15.46 11.57
C THR A 535 -24.86 -15.14 10.96
N ASP A 536 -25.33 -13.92 11.17
CA ASP A 536 -26.47 -13.36 10.48
C ASP A 536 -26.24 -13.35 8.98
N THR A 537 -27.33 -13.44 8.23
CA THR A 537 -27.31 -13.16 6.79
C THR A 537 -28.60 -12.48 6.37
N ALA A 538 -28.47 -11.44 5.55
CA ALA A 538 -29.59 -10.76 4.92
C ALA A 538 -29.26 -10.39 3.47
N THR A 539 -30.25 -10.52 2.59
CA THR A 539 -30.18 -9.99 1.22
C THR A 539 -30.86 -8.63 1.18
N PHE A 540 -30.20 -7.64 0.60
CA PHE A 540 -30.73 -6.31 0.34
C PHE A 540 -30.97 -6.16 -1.16
N VAL A 541 -32.21 -5.84 -1.54
CA VAL A 541 -32.62 -5.66 -2.92
C VAL A 541 -32.56 -4.19 -3.27
N VAL A 542 -31.78 -3.85 -4.30
CA VAL A 542 -31.68 -2.52 -4.90
C VAL A 542 -32.62 -2.48 -6.09
N THR A 543 -33.67 -1.66 -6.01
CA THR A 543 -34.76 -1.62 -7.00
C THR A 543 -34.93 -0.22 -7.57
N ALA A 544 -35.33 -0.13 -8.85
CA ALA A 544 -35.68 1.12 -9.51
C ALA A 544 -36.69 0.86 -10.65
N ALA A 545 -37.70 1.72 -10.77
CA ALA A 545 -38.78 1.51 -11.73
C ALA A 545 -38.28 1.40 -13.18
N GLY A 546 -38.55 0.26 -13.82
CA GLY A 546 -38.15 -0.02 -15.21
C GLY A 546 -36.72 -0.51 -15.41
N LEU A 547 -35.95 -0.70 -14.33
CA LEU A 547 -34.64 -1.36 -14.36
C LEU A 547 -34.75 -2.77 -13.76
N ALA A 548 -33.77 -3.63 -14.05
CA ALA A 548 -33.64 -4.91 -13.35
C ALA A 548 -33.10 -4.68 -11.94
N ASP A 549 -33.66 -5.39 -10.96
CA ASP A 549 -33.22 -5.34 -9.57
C ASP A 549 -31.85 -6.00 -9.40
N GLU A 550 -31.05 -5.50 -8.47
CA GLU A 550 -29.77 -6.09 -8.06
C GLU A 550 -29.82 -6.48 -6.57
N SER A 551 -29.04 -7.47 -6.16
CA SER A 551 -29.06 -8.01 -4.79
C SER A 551 -27.69 -7.98 -4.14
N VAL A 552 -27.59 -7.39 -2.95
CA VAL A 552 -26.40 -7.40 -2.10
C VAL A 552 -26.64 -8.35 -0.94
N VAL A 553 -25.81 -9.37 -0.78
CA VAL A 553 -25.79 -10.23 0.41
C VAL A 553 -24.87 -9.58 1.44
N ALA A 554 -25.33 -9.48 2.68
CA ALA A 554 -24.52 -9.07 3.81
C ALA A 554 -24.57 -10.17 4.89
N SER A 555 -23.44 -10.41 5.54
CA SER A 555 -23.34 -11.27 6.72
C SER A 555 -22.61 -10.57 7.87
N THR A 556 -22.88 -10.97 9.11
CA THR A 556 -22.08 -10.49 10.25
C THR A 556 -20.71 -11.17 10.32
N ILE A 557 -19.75 -10.46 10.91
CA ILE A 557 -18.53 -10.99 11.50
C ILE A 557 -18.82 -10.98 12.99
N ASP A 558 -19.06 -12.18 13.50
CA ASP A 558 -19.40 -12.44 14.89
C ASP A 558 -18.28 -11.95 15.84
N ASP A 559 -18.64 -11.18 16.86
CA ASP A 559 -17.71 -10.76 17.91
C ASP A 559 -18.06 -11.28 19.31
N ASN A 560 -19.04 -12.19 19.39
CA ASN A 560 -19.71 -12.67 20.59
C ASN A 560 -18.85 -13.59 21.48
N ALA A 561 -17.63 -13.91 21.04
CA ALA A 561 -16.58 -14.50 21.86
C ALA A 561 -16.05 -13.50 22.91
N ALA A 562 -16.20 -13.83 24.20
CA ALA A 562 -15.67 -13.02 25.30
C ALA A 562 -14.14 -12.82 25.17
N ARG A 563 -13.69 -11.56 25.16
CA ARG A 563 -12.27 -11.20 25.00
C ARG A 563 -11.68 -10.73 26.32
N LEU A 564 -10.38 -10.91 26.50
CA LEU A 564 -9.63 -10.36 27.63
C LEU A 564 -9.45 -8.84 27.44
N VAL A 565 -9.95 -8.05 28.40
CA VAL A 565 -9.86 -6.59 28.42
C VAL A 565 -8.87 -6.18 29.51
N LEU A 566 -7.88 -5.36 29.15
CA LEU A 566 -6.86 -4.84 30.05
C LEU A 566 -7.02 -3.33 30.19
N SER A 567 -6.75 -2.78 31.38
CA SER A 567 -6.76 -1.32 31.58
C SER A 567 -5.58 -0.60 30.93
N SER A 568 -4.52 -1.32 30.58
CA SER A 568 -3.36 -0.80 29.85
C SER A 568 -2.64 -1.91 29.07
N THR A 569 -1.94 -1.52 28.01
CA THR A 569 -0.97 -2.36 27.27
C THR A 569 0.48 -2.01 27.60
N ARG A 570 0.71 -1.01 28.46
CA ARG A 570 2.03 -0.61 29.00
C ARG A 570 1.95 -0.35 30.50
N VAL A 571 2.90 -0.83 31.29
CA VAL A 571 2.97 -0.58 32.74
C VAL A 571 4.40 -0.25 33.15
N SER A 572 4.65 0.99 33.55
CA SER A 572 5.91 1.37 34.20
C SER A 572 5.90 0.92 35.67
N VAL A 573 6.91 0.17 36.08
CA VAL A 573 7.09 -0.41 37.41
C VAL A 573 8.41 0.10 37.97
N PRO A 574 8.43 1.13 38.83
CA PRO A 574 9.69 1.61 39.40
C PRO A 574 10.40 0.53 40.20
N GLU A 575 11.73 0.56 40.20
CA GLU A 575 12.56 -0.35 40.99
C GLU A 575 12.10 -0.43 42.45
N ASN A 576 12.23 -1.62 43.04
CA ASN A 576 11.80 -1.95 44.40
C ASN A 576 10.28 -1.71 44.71
N ALA A 577 9.51 -1.17 43.76
CA ALA A 577 8.13 -0.76 43.94
C ALA A 577 7.14 -1.73 43.27
N THR A 578 5.89 -1.29 43.15
CA THR A 578 4.83 -2.03 42.44
C THR A 578 3.98 -1.09 41.61
N ALA A 579 3.49 -1.61 40.49
CA ALA A 579 2.46 -0.97 39.68
C ALA A 579 1.33 -1.96 39.40
N THR A 580 0.19 -1.48 38.90
CA THR A 580 -0.99 -2.33 38.71
C THR A 580 -1.67 -2.09 37.37
N PHE A 581 -2.32 -3.13 36.88
CA PHE A 581 -3.32 -3.06 35.82
C PHE A 581 -4.53 -3.92 36.21
N THR A 582 -5.64 -3.81 35.49
CA THR A 582 -6.81 -4.65 35.73
C THR A 582 -7.18 -5.47 34.50
N VAL A 583 -7.67 -6.69 34.72
CA VAL A 583 -8.24 -7.57 33.69
C VAL A 583 -9.76 -7.71 33.90
N SER A 584 -10.52 -7.74 32.83
CA SER A 584 -11.94 -8.17 32.78
C SER A 584 -12.21 -8.94 31.49
N LEU A 585 -13.44 -9.42 31.31
CA LEU A 585 -13.94 -9.94 30.03
C LEU A 585 -14.80 -8.89 29.32
N SER A 586 -14.81 -8.90 27.98
CA SER A 586 -15.64 -8.01 27.16
C SER A 586 -17.12 -8.41 27.08
N LYS A 587 -17.42 -9.70 27.26
CA LYS A 587 -18.77 -10.27 27.19
C LYS A 587 -18.99 -11.33 28.27
N GLN A 588 -20.25 -11.60 28.60
CA GLN A 588 -20.63 -12.61 29.59
C GLN A 588 -20.23 -14.01 29.09
N PRO A 589 -19.36 -14.75 29.79
CA PRO A 589 -19.01 -16.10 29.38
C PRO A 589 -20.15 -17.07 29.70
N THR A 590 -20.27 -18.15 28.92
CA THR A 590 -21.28 -19.21 29.13
C THR A 590 -20.98 -20.12 30.32
N SER A 591 -19.75 -20.08 30.84
CA SER A 591 -19.30 -20.81 32.02
C SER A 591 -18.21 -20.02 32.75
N ASN A 592 -17.71 -20.52 33.89
CA ASN A 592 -16.64 -19.83 34.62
C ASN A 592 -15.30 -19.91 33.86
N VAL A 593 -14.64 -18.77 33.68
CA VAL A 593 -13.34 -18.64 33.02
C VAL A 593 -12.26 -18.43 34.07
N THR A 594 -11.20 -19.23 34.00
CA THR A 594 -9.97 -19.00 34.77
C THR A 594 -8.92 -18.38 33.84
N VAL A 595 -8.48 -17.18 34.18
CA VAL A 595 -7.45 -16.42 33.46
C VAL A 595 -6.14 -16.52 34.24
N ASN A 596 -5.07 -16.87 33.56
CA ASN A 596 -3.73 -16.90 34.11
C ASN A 596 -2.96 -15.65 33.66
N VAL A 597 -2.10 -15.13 34.52
CA VAL A 597 -1.26 -13.96 34.25
C VAL A 597 0.17 -14.29 34.63
N ALA A 598 1.09 -14.19 33.66
CA ALA A 598 2.49 -14.55 33.85
C ALA A 598 3.41 -13.67 33.01
N ARG A 599 4.62 -13.44 33.52
CA ARG A 599 5.77 -13.01 32.71
C ARG A 599 6.13 -14.13 31.74
N THR A 600 6.28 -13.82 30.45
CA THR A 600 6.59 -14.82 29.41
C THR A 600 7.88 -14.53 28.65
N GLN A 601 8.33 -13.28 28.57
CA GLN A 601 9.58 -12.88 27.91
C GLN A 601 10.19 -11.65 28.59
N GLY A 602 11.43 -11.34 28.21
CA GLY A 602 12.15 -10.14 28.63
C GLY A 602 12.76 -10.27 30.03
N ASP A 603 12.84 -9.15 30.73
CA ASP A 603 13.51 -9.01 32.02
C ASP A 603 12.98 -9.97 33.08
N GLU A 604 13.85 -10.48 33.97
CA GLU A 604 13.47 -11.37 35.07
C GLU A 604 13.02 -10.61 36.32
N ASP A 605 13.45 -9.36 36.49
CA ASP A 605 13.18 -8.57 37.69
C ASP A 605 11.74 -8.04 37.72
N VAL A 606 11.08 -7.94 36.56
CA VAL A 606 9.64 -7.69 36.47
C VAL A 606 8.84 -8.98 36.73
N THR A 607 8.18 -9.06 37.87
CA THR A 607 7.41 -10.23 38.32
C THR A 607 5.93 -9.91 38.58
N VAL A 608 5.07 -10.92 38.43
CA VAL A 608 3.65 -10.84 38.83
C VAL A 608 3.56 -11.14 40.33
N GLN A 609 3.47 -10.10 41.16
CA GLN A 609 3.40 -10.23 42.62
C GLN A 609 2.04 -10.78 43.08
N ASP A 610 0.94 -10.23 42.55
CA ASP A 610 -0.43 -10.62 42.89
C ASP A 610 -1.30 -10.66 41.63
N GLY A 611 -2.31 -11.54 41.61
CA GLY A 611 -3.24 -11.67 40.48
C GLY A 611 -2.80 -12.64 39.37
N ALA A 612 -1.82 -13.51 39.62
CA ALA A 612 -1.36 -14.55 38.69
C ALA A 612 -2.47 -15.53 38.22
N THR A 613 -3.58 -15.62 38.94
CA THR A 613 -4.79 -16.33 38.51
C THR A 613 -6.05 -15.56 38.92
N LEU A 614 -6.94 -15.33 37.96
CA LEU A 614 -8.18 -14.56 38.11
C LEU A 614 -9.39 -15.40 37.67
N ALA A 615 -10.46 -15.41 38.47
CA ALA A 615 -11.66 -16.18 38.17
C ALA A 615 -12.84 -15.27 37.77
N PHE A 616 -13.34 -15.44 36.56
CA PHE A 616 -14.52 -14.74 36.05
C PHE A 616 -15.70 -15.70 35.95
N THR A 617 -16.87 -15.24 36.41
CA THR A 617 -18.13 -15.99 36.38
C THR A 617 -19.13 -15.26 35.49
N THR A 618 -20.22 -15.94 35.15
CA THR A 618 -21.36 -15.34 34.45
C THR A 618 -21.93 -14.09 35.17
N SER A 619 -21.62 -13.87 36.46
CA SER A 619 -22.10 -12.74 37.26
C SER A 619 -21.06 -11.66 37.59
N ASN A 620 -19.77 -11.86 37.28
CA ASN A 620 -18.71 -10.89 37.60
C ASN A 620 -17.68 -10.65 36.49
N TRP A 621 -17.90 -11.22 35.30
CA TRP A 621 -17.04 -11.13 34.12
C TRP A 621 -16.59 -9.71 33.75
N ASN A 622 -17.49 -8.73 33.89
CA ASN A 622 -17.24 -7.32 33.58
C ASN A 622 -16.63 -6.52 34.75
N THR A 623 -16.42 -7.14 35.91
CA THR A 623 -15.84 -6.47 37.07
C THR A 623 -14.30 -6.53 36.97
N PRO A 624 -13.60 -5.40 36.80
CA PRO A 624 -12.14 -5.42 36.65
C PRO A 624 -11.46 -5.98 37.89
N ARG A 625 -10.50 -6.89 37.68
CA ARG A 625 -9.68 -7.51 38.72
C ARG A 625 -8.25 -7.05 38.61
N THR A 626 -7.69 -6.53 39.69
CA THR A 626 -6.32 -6.02 39.74
C THR A 626 -5.29 -7.14 39.67
N VAL A 627 -4.24 -6.90 38.88
CA VAL A 627 -2.95 -7.59 38.90
C VAL A 627 -1.91 -6.60 39.39
N THR A 628 -1.03 -7.04 40.29
CA THR A 628 0.09 -6.24 40.79
C THR A 628 1.39 -6.78 40.21
N LEU A 629 2.12 -5.93 39.51
CA LEU A 629 3.49 -6.19 39.08
C LEU A 629 4.47 -5.59 40.09
N ARG A 630 5.63 -6.20 40.21
CA ARG A 630 6.78 -5.73 40.99
C ARG A 630 8.00 -5.72 40.07
N ALA A 631 8.83 -4.68 40.19
CA ALA A 631 10.22 -4.73 39.77
C ALA A 631 11.08 -5.09 40.99
N ALA A 632 12.08 -5.94 40.80
CA ALA A 632 13.23 -5.96 41.69
C ALA A 632 14.09 -4.71 41.42
N SER A 633 15.36 -4.77 41.81
CA SER A 633 16.31 -3.70 41.59
C SER A 633 17.61 -4.33 41.14
N ASP A 634 18.18 -3.85 40.03
CA ASP A 634 19.43 -4.37 39.49
C ASP A 634 20.65 -3.52 39.92
N ALA A 635 21.59 -3.23 39.02
CA ALA A 635 22.72 -2.34 39.27
C ALA A 635 23.31 -1.77 37.96
N ASP A 636 22.53 -1.65 36.88
CA ASP A 636 22.97 -1.01 35.64
C ASP A 636 22.49 0.45 35.50
N ASN A 637 21.96 0.91 34.38
CA ASN A 637 21.45 2.26 34.13
C ASN A 637 20.37 2.25 33.01
N GLN A 638 19.77 1.09 32.72
CA GLN A 638 18.88 0.82 31.60
C GLN A 638 17.55 0.20 32.05
N ASP A 639 16.46 0.91 31.79
CA ASP A 639 15.09 0.42 31.97
C ASP A 639 14.89 -1.02 31.38
N GLY A 640 14.73 -2.00 32.26
CA GLY A 640 14.41 -3.39 31.92
C GLY A 640 13.01 -3.50 31.30
N THR A 641 12.81 -4.43 30.36
CA THR A 641 11.49 -4.64 29.73
C THR A 641 11.07 -6.10 29.69
N ALA A 642 9.85 -6.37 30.16
CA ALA A 642 9.26 -7.69 30.21
C ALA A 642 7.89 -7.75 29.54
N THR A 643 7.57 -8.90 28.94
CA THR A 643 6.23 -9.18 28.40
C THR A 643 5.41 -9.93 29.44
N ILE A 644 4.28 -9.35 29.84
CA ILE A 644 3.29 -10.01 30.67
C ILE A 644 2.15 -10.52 29.78
N THR A 645 1.92 -11.84 29.79
CA THR A 645 0.81 -12.48 29.07
C THR A 645 -0.35 -12.77 30.02
N VAL A 646 -1.55 -12.40 29.58
CA VAL A 646 -2.85 -12.71 30.19
C VAL A 646 -3.56 -13.68 29.25
N ALA A 647 -3.91 -14.89 29.71
CA ALA A 647 -4.47 -15.94 28.84
C ALA A 647 -5.53 -16.79 29.56
N ALA A 648 -6.52 -17.29 28.82
CA ALA A 648 -7.49 -18.26 29.31
C ALA A 648 -7.80 -19.32 28.25
N PRO A 649 -8.13 -20.57 28.64
CA PRO A 649 -8.58 -21.59 27.70
C PRO A 649 -9.79 -21.10 26.89
N GLY A 650 -9.66 -21.10 25.56
CA GLY A 650 -10.70 -20.67 24.63
C GLY A 650 -10.85 -19.16 24.41
N LEU A 651 -10.10 -18.28 25.13
CA LEU A 651 -10.14 -16.84 24.91
C LEU A 651 -8.78 -16.31 24.47
N ASP A 652 -8.75 -15.60 23.32
CA ASP A 652 -7.55 -14.99 22.74
C ASP A 652 -6.65 -14.30 23.79
N ALA A 653 -5.41 -14.78 23.88
CA ALA A 653 -4.43 -14.26 24.83
C ALA A 653 -4.06 -12.81 24.51
N ARG A 654 -3.69 -12.05 25.54
CA ARG A 654 -3.32 -10.64 25.45
C ARG A 654 -2.00 -10.40 26.14
N THR A 655 -1.19 -9.49 25.62
CA THR A 655 0.09 -9.09 26.21
C THR A 655 0.08 -7.62 26.62
N LEU A 656 0.93 -7.29 27.58
CA LEU A 656 1.36 -5.92 27.84
C LEU A 656 2.88 -5.88 28.04
N GLU A 657 3.46 -4.74 27.71
CA GLU A 657 4.87 -4.42 27.99
C GLU A 657 4.95 -3.83 29.39
N ALA A 658 5.75 -4.43 30.26
CA ALA A 658 6.05 -3.88 31.57
C ALA A 658 7.50 -3.39 31.55
N THR A 659 7.68 -2.10 31.81
CA THR A 659 8.98 -1.43 31.85
C THR A 659 9.34 -1.27 33.31
N GLU A 660 10.40 -1.95 33.75
CA GLU A 660 11.10 -1.61 34.98
C GLU A 660 11.69 -0.20 34.78
N VAL A 661 11.50 0.70 35.76
CA VAL A 661 11.99 2.08 35.68
C VAL A 661 13.10 2.29 36.71
N ASP A 662 14.31 2.28 36.16
CA ASP A 662 15.61 2.36 36.80
C ASP A 662 15.73 3.60 37.71
N ASP A 663 16.26 3.39 38.93
CA ASP A 663 16.45 4.46 39.93
C ASP A 663 17.91 4.91 40.09
N GLU A 664 18.82 4.28 39.34
CA GLU A 664 20.26 4.49 39.40
C GLU A 664 20.69 5.91 39.01
N PRO A 665 21.68 6.47 39.73
CA PRO A 665 22.29 7.76 39.39
C PRO A 665 23.02 7.71 38.03
N LEU A 666 22.37 8.22 36.98
CA LEU A 666 22.92 8.34 35.63
C LEU A 666 23.64 9.69 35.44
N PRO A 667 24.97 9.72 35.18
CA PRO A 667 25.68 10.94 34.83
C PRO A 667 25.09 11.63 33.59
N PRO A 668 25.10 12.96 33.52
CA PRO A 668 24.45 13.68 32.44
C PRO A 668 25.21 13.49 31.11
N VAL A 669 24.47 13.42 30.00
CA VAL A 669 24.99 13.32 28.63
C VAL A 669 24.22 14.27 27.73
N ILE A 670 24.93 15.21 27.10
CA ILE A 670 24.37 16.11 26.08
C ILE A 670 24.13 15.34 24.78
N THR A 671 22.94 15.46 24.21
CA THR A 671 22.52 14.77 22.98
C THR A 671 22.32 15.71 21.78
N SER A 672 22.14 17.01 22.02
CA SER A 672 22.01 18.03 20.97
C SER A 672 23.36 18.45 20.37
N THR A 673 23.34 19.05 19.18
CA THR A 673 24.52 19.65 18.51
C THR A 673 24.23 21.12 18.20
N PRO A 674 25.13 22.07 18.52
CA PRO A 674 24.89 23.49 18.32
C PRO A 674 24.94 23.88 16.84
N VAL A 675 24.07 24.81 16.44
CA VAL A 675 24.23 25.57 15.19
C VAL A 675 25.41 26.54 15.38
N SER A 676 26.45 26.44 14.55
CA SER A 676 27.69 27.22 14.72
C SER A 676 27.64 28.63 14.12
N THR A 677 26.56 28.99 13.45
CA THR A 677 26.33 30.33 12.87
C THR A 677 25.35 31.13 13.72
N ALA A 678 25.64 32.42 13.91
CA ALA A 678 24.75 33.40 14.52
C ALA A 678 24.75 34.66 13.65
N VAL A 679 23.79 35.57 13.84
CA VAL A 679 23.73 36.83 13.07
C VAL A 679 23.77 38.02 14.01
N VAL A 680 24.61 39.01 13.70
CA VAL A 680 24.82 40.21 14.52
C VAL A 680 23.51 41.01 14.67
N GLY A 681 23.12 41.30 15.91
CA GLY A 681 21.88 42.00 16.24
C GLY A 681 20.65 41.10 16.40
N SER A 682 20.71 39.85 15.95
CA SER A 682 19.61 38.88 16.05
C SER A 682 19.79 37.92 17.24
N VAL A 683 18.69 37.38 17.76
CA VAL A 683 18.73 36.42 18.89
C VAL A 683 19.11 35.03 18.37
N TYR A 684 20.35 34.62 18.62
CA TYR A 684 20.73 33.21 18.58
C TYR A 684 20.01 32.45 19.71
N ARG A 685 19.43 31.30 19.37
CA ARG A 685 18.79 30.37 20.30
C ARG A 685 19.26 28.95 20.01
N TYR A 686 19.69 28.23 21.05
CA TYR A 686 20.08 26.83 20.96
C TYR A 686 19.53 26.07 22.18
N ASP A 687 18.80 24.99 21.91
CA ASP A 687 18.23 24.15 22.96
C ASP A 687 19.22 23.03 23.25
N VAL A 688 19.87 23.10 24.42
CA VAL A 688 20.79 22.07 24.87
C VAL A 688 19.96 20.92 25.44
N GLU A 689 19.86 19.83 24.68
CA GLU A 689 19.22 18.59 25.15
C GLU A 689 20.25 17.73 25.89
N ALA A 690 19.87 17.23 27.06
CA ALA A 690 20.67 16.25 27.80
C ALA A 690 19.77 15.26 28.56
N ARG A 691 20.30 14.06 28.78
CA ARG A 691 19.70 13.04 29.67
C ARG A 691 20.56 12.82 30.90
N GLY A 692 19.95 12.44 32.02
CA GLY A 692 20.61 12.09 33.28
C GLY A 692 19.59 11.85 34.40
N ARG A 693 19.98 11.17 35.47
CA ARG A 693 19.19 10.94 36.69
C ARG A 693 20.04 11.34 37.91
N PRO A 694 19.64 12.32 38.75
CA PRO A 694 18.45 13.18 38.66
C PRO A 694 18.39 14.06 37.41
N GLU A 695 17.29 14.80 37.24
CA GLU A 695 17.07 15.71 36.11
C GLU A 695 18.23 16.73 35.97
N PRO A 696 18.84 16.89 34.77
CA PRO A 696 20.01 17.75 34.62
C PRO A 696 19.73 19.25 34.74
N THR A 697 20.71 19.98 35.26
CA THR A 697 20.76 21.44 35.28
C THR A 697 21.85 21.97 34.37
N TYR A 698 21.62 23.14 33.78
CA TYR A 698 22.42 23.70 32.70
C TYR A 698 23.16 24.97 33.13
N SER A 699 24.40 25.13 32.67
CA SER A 699 25.24 26.28 33.03
C SER A 699 26.22 26.64 31.92
N LEU A 700 26.65 27.91 31.87
CA LEU A 700 27.73 28.38 31.00
C LEU A 700 29.04 28.49 31.79
N GLY A 701 30.12 28.00 31.19
CA GLY A 701 31.48 28.04 31.72
C GLY A 701 32.47 28.68 30.74
N GLY A 702 33.68 28.92 31.23
CA GLY A 702 34.72 29.64 30.49
C GLY A 702 34.44 31.14 30.39
N THR A 703 34.88 31.77 29.29
CA THR A 703 34.67 33.20 29.05
C THR A 703 33.31 33.42 28.39
N VAL A 704 32.27 33.65 29.19
CA VAL A 704 30.91 33.90 28.69
C VAL A 704 30.80 35.30 28.06
N PRO A 705 30.37 35.44 26.79
CA PRO A 705 30.14 36.74 26.17
C PRO A 705 29.06 37.56 26.88
N ALA A 706 29.18 38.89 26.85
CA ALA A 706 28.18 39.77 27.44
C ALA A 706 26.79 39.54 26.81
N GLY A 707 25.78 39.37 27.65
CA GLY A 707 24.39 39.12 27.23
C GLY A 707 24.07 37.68 26.83
N MET A 708 25.02 36.74 26.90
CA MET A 708 24.75 35.31 26.69
C MET A 708 24.23 34.68 27.98
N ILE A 709 23.11 33.97 27.90
CA ILE A 709 22.41 33.35 29.04
C ILE A 709 22.00 31.93 28.64
N ILE A 710 22.07 30.98 29.58
CA ILE A 710 21.38 29.69 29.47
C ILE A 710 20.33 29.59 30.58
N ASP A 711 19.16 29.08 30.25
CA ASP A 711 18.18 28.73 31.27
C ASP A 711 18.60 27.44 31.99
N ALA A 712 18.71 27.50 33.31
CA ALA A 712 19.31 26.42 34.11
C ALA A 712 18.44 25.15 34.23
N ALA A 713 17.15 25.23 33.89
CA ALA A 713 16.23 24.09 33.92
C ALA A 713 15.92 23.54 32.52
N THR A 714 15.79 24.42 31.52
CA THR A 714 15.35 24.06 30.16
C THR A 714 16.48 23.94 29.14
N GLY A 715 17.72 24.28 29.50
CA GLY A 715 18.88 24.18 28.60
C GLY A 715 18.89 25.18 27.44
N VAL A 716 17.92 26.09 27.38
CA VAL A 716 17.78 27.08 26.30
C VAL A 716 18.86 28.15 26.43
N LEU A 717 19.88 28.10 25.56
CA LEU A 717 20.92 29.11 25.42
C LEU A 717 20.41 30.22 24.49
N THR A 718 20.46 31.46 24.95
CA THR A 718 20.15 32.66 24.14
C THR A 718 21.30 33.67 24.16
N TRP A 719 21.52 34.32 23.02
CA TRP A 719 22.50 35.40 22.88
C TRP A 719 22.19 36.31 21.70
N THR A 720 22.46 37.61 21.82
CA THR A 720 22.44 38.53 20.67
C THR A 720 23.88 38.99 20.40
N PRO A 721 24.51 38.57 19.28
CA PRO A 721 25.88 38.94 18.97
C PRO A 721 25.98 40.45 18.70
N PRO A 722 26.87 41.19 19.39
CA PRO A 722 27.07 42.63 19.13
C PRO A 722 28.10 42.90 18.01
N THR A 723 28.92 41.91 17.66
CA THR A 723 30.00 41.99 16.66
C THR A 723 30.15 40.65 15.94
N THR A 724 30.87 40.64 14.81
CA THR A 724 31.20 39.43 14.02
C THR A 724 32.35 38.60 14.62
N ASP A 725 32.72 38.85 15.88
CA ASP A 725 33.84 38.15 16.51
C ASP A 725 33.43 36.72 16.85
N THR A 726 34.25 35.74 16.46
CA THR A 726 34.01 34.34 16.83
C THR A 726 34.10 34.17 18.35
N VAL A 727 33.06 33.59 18.95
CA VAL A 727 33.01 33.30 20.39
C VAL A 727 32.97 31.80 20.62
N THR A 728 33.62 31.37 21.70
CA THR A 728 33.57 29.99 22.17
C THR A 728 33.17 29.99 23.64
N VAL A 729 32.05 29.34 23.94
CA VAL A 729 31.55 29.15 25.32
C VAL A 729 31.50 27.66 25.63
N LEU A 730 31.67 27.32 26.91
CA LEU A 730 31.47 25.95 27.38
C LEU A 730 30.05 25.83 27.95
N VAL A 731 29.26 24.91 27.45
CA VAL A 731 28.03 24.48 28.13
C VAL A 731 28.41 23.33 29.05
N ARG A 732 28.07 23.43 30.34
CA ARG A 732 28.21 22.35 31.32
C ARG A 732 26.83 21.96 31.83
N VAL A 733 26.57 20.66 31.81
CA VAL A 733 25.35 20.03 32.30
C VAL A 733 25.69 19.15 33.50
N SER A 734 25.01 19.35 34.62
CA SER A 734 25.24 18.66 35.89
C SER A 734 23.92 18.28 36.56
N ASN A 735 23.86 17.08 37.15
CA ASN A 735 22.77 16.64 38.02
C ASN A 735 23.26 16.19 39.41
N GLY A 736 24.53 16.45 39.74
CA GLY A 736 25.18 15.95 40.95
C GLY A 736 25.82 14.56 40.84
N VAL A 737 25.66 13.88 39.70
CA VAL A 737 26.32 12.60 39.38
C VAL A 737 27.47 12.86 38.39
N LEU A 738 28.64 12.29 38.65
CA LEU A 738 29.84 12.52 37.85
C LEU A 738 30.08 11.42 36.80
N PRO A 739 30.63 11.75 35.61
CA PRO A 739 31.10 13.09 35.20
C PRO A 739 29.97 14.03 34.74
N ASP A 740 30.12 15.32 35.00
CA ASP A 740 29.33 16.36 34.31
C ASP A 740 29.58 16.28 32.80
N ALA A 741 28.54 16.53 32.00
CA ALA A 741 28.66 16.63 30.56
C ALA A 741 29.13 18.04 30.17
N GLU A 742 30.06 18.13 29.22
CA GLU A 742 30.53 19.40 28.68
C GLU A 742 30.48 19.41 27.16
N GLN A 743 29.98 20.52 26.59
CA GLN A 743 29.96 20.76 25.15
C GLN A 743 30.52 22.15 24.86
N THR A 744 31.55 22.21 24.03
CA THR A 744 32.09 23.47 23.52
C THR A 744 31.20 23.97 22.39
N VAL A 745 30.59 25.14 22.58
CA VAL A 745 29.77 25.82 21.56
C VAL A 745 30.61 26.96 20.97
N THR A 746 31.01 26.80 19.71
CA THR A 746 31.70 27.86 18.95
C THR A 746 30.73 28.49 17.96
N LEU A 747 30.50 29.79 18.12
CA LEU A 747 29.64 30.59 17.25
C LEU A 747 30.50 31.51 16.41
N VAL A 748 30.23 31.56 15.11
CA VAL A 748 30.81 32.47 14.13
C VAL A 748 29.71 33.44 13.71
N PRO A 749 29.62 34.65 14.31
CA PRO A 749 28.56 35.59 13.97
C PRO A 749 28.83 36.26 12.62
N THR A 750 27.87 36.22 11.72
CA THR A 750 27.91 36.91 10.43
C THR A 750 27.18 38.25 10.50
N VAL A 751 27.48 39.14 9.55
CA VAL A 751 26.53 40.20 9.21
C VAL A 751 25.30 39.56 8.56
N ASP A 752 24.15 40.19 8.80
CA ASP A 752 22.87 39.79 8.24
C ASP A 752 22.91 39.77 6.70
N ALA A 753 22.35 38.74 6.07
CA ALA A 753 22.27 38.66 4.61
C ALA A 753 20.92 39.17 4.10
N PRO A 754 20.85 39.81 2.92
CA PRO A 754 19.57 40.23 2.38
C PRO A 754 18.72 39.01 2.00
N PRO A 755 17.39 39.06 2.18
CA PRO A 755 16.51 37.93 1.95
C PRO A 755 16.48 37.53 0.48
N ARG A 756 15.89 36.37 0.21
CA ARG A 756 15.58 35.90 -1.13
C ARG A 756 14.08 35.67 -1.28
N ALA A 757 13.44 36.53 -2.09
CA ALA A 757 12.08 36.32 -2.55
C ALA A 757 12.01 35.12 -3.51
N VAL A 758 11.11 34.18 -3.24
CA VAL A 758 10.78 33.06 -4.13
C VAL A 758 9.30 33.14 -4.47
N LEU A 759 8.97 33.76 -5.61
CA LEU A 759 7.60 33.79 -6.09
C LEU A 759 7.23 32.42 -6.64
N THR A 760 6.40 31.69 -5.89
CA THR A 760 6.03 30.29 -6.22
C THR A 760 4.85 30.27 -7.19
N ARG A 761 3.85 31.15 -7.00
CA ARG A 761 2.81 31.46 -7.98
C ARG A 761 2.36 32.93 -7.90
N PRO A 762 1.90 33.55 -8.98
CA PRO A 762 1.81 32.99 -10.33
C PRO A 762 3.19 32.87 -11.00
N MET A 763 3.26 32.11 -12.08
CA MET A 763 4.46 31.92 -12.90
C MET A 763 4.52 32.89 -14.08
N GLU A 764 5.69 33.04 -14.71
CA GLU A 764 5.85 33.83 -15.94
C GLU A 764 4.94 33.30 -17.06
N GLY A 765 4.11 34.17 -17.62
CA GLY A 765 3.10 33.86 -18.63
C GLY A 765 1.87 33.12 -18.10
N GLU A 766 1.69 32.98 -16.77
CA GLU A 766 0.52 32.29 -16.22
C GLU A 766 -0.78 33.05 -16.55
N ARG A 767 -1.79 32.32 -17.06
CA ARG A 767 -3.11 32.89 -17.32
C ARG A 767 -3.98 32.81 -16.08
N VAL A 768 -4.43 33.97 -15.60
CA VAL A 768 -5.22 34.10 -14.36
C VAL A 768 -6.58 34.73 -14.66
N SER A 769 -7.62 34.27 -13.96
CA SER A 769 -9.00 34.74 -14.16
C SER A 769 -9.88 34.40 -12.97
N GLY A 770 -10.91 35.21 -12.73
CA GLY A 770 -11.88 35.01 -11.64
C GLY A 770 -11.43 35.62 -10.32
N ASN A 771 -12.21 35.37 -9.27
CA ASN A 771 -12.04 35.97 -7.95
C ASN A 771 -11.24 35.10 -6.95
N THR A 772 -10.58 34.05 -7.44
CA THR A 772 -9.88 33.04 -6.61
C THR A 772 -8.55 32.60 -7.22
N ALA A 773 -7.79 33.51 -7.83
CA ALA A 773 -6.47 33.19 -8.37
C ALA A 773 -5.42 33.00 -7.24
N GLU A 774 -4.32 32.31 -7.57
CA GLU A 774 -3.19 32.13 -6.66
C GLU A 774 -2.12 33.21 -6.86
N PHE A 775 -1.67 33.80 -5.75
CA PHE A 775 -0.51 34.68 -5.69
C PHE A 775 0.15 34.50 -4.32
N PHE A 776 1.24 33.73 -4.26
CA PHE A 776 1.94 33.34 -3.03
C PHE A 776 3.42 33.01 -3.29
N GLY A 777 4.25 33.11 -2.26
CA GLY A 777 5.68 32.82 -2.36
C GLY A 777 6.37 32.70 -1.01
N ASP A 778 7.62 32.25 -1.06
CA ASP A 778 8.45 31.97 0.11
C ASP A 778 9.51 33.07 0.30
N CYS A 779 9.88 33.31 1.57
CA CYS A 779 11.10 34.01 1.92
C CYS A 779 12.16 33.01 2.40
N GLN A 780 13.38 33.14 1.87
CA GLN A 780 14.57 32.42 2.36
C GLN A 780 15.57 33.45 2.87
N ASP A 781 15.96 33.35 4.13
CA ASP A 781 16.70 34.37 4.87
C ASP A 781 17.38 33.77 6.11
N ASP A 782 18.49 34.34 6.60
CA ASP A 782 19.23 33.82 7.77
C ASP A 782 18.71 34.32 9.13
N VAL A 783 17.85 35.35 9.16
CA VAL A 783 17.14 35.84 10.37
C VAL A 783 15.62 35.73 10.28
N GLY A 784 15.08 35.42 9.09
CA GLY A 784 13.66 35.24 8.80
C GLY A 784 12.96 36.51 8.32
N CYS A 785 11.82 36.34 7.64
CA CYS A 785 11.03 37.45 7.12
C CYS A 785 9.93 37.94 8.07
N THR A 786 9.69 39.25 8.05
CA THR A 786 8.61 39.91 8.79
C THR A 786 7.32 40.06 7.99
N ARG A 787 7.41 40.13 6.65
CA ARG A 787 6.26 40.27 5.75
C ARG A 787 6.63 40.03 4.29
N ALA A 788 5.59 39.85 3.47
CA ALA A 788 5.66 40.06 2.03
C ALA A 788 4.63 41.10 1.54
N GLU A 789 5.02 41.88 0.54
CA GLU A 789 4.23 42.95 -0.10
C GLU A 789 3.92 42.51 -1.55
N PHE A 790 2.63 42.46 -1.90
CA PHE A 790 2.11 41.93 -3.17
C PHE A 790 1.64 43.08 -4.08
N TYR A 791 2.27 43.24 -5.23
CA TYR A 791 1.98 44.29 -6.19
C TYR A 791 1.41 43.73 -7.49
N VAL A 792 0.51 44.50 -8.11
CA VAL A 792 0.01 44.30 -9.48
C VAL A 792 0.13 45.63 -10.21
N ASP A 793 0.80 45.63 -11.38
CA ASP A 793 1.17 46.80 -12.19
C ASP A 793 1.83 47.94 -11.39
N GLY A 794 2.68 47.57 -10.42
CA GLY A 794 3.37 48.50 -9.52
C GLY A 794 2.51 49.06 -8.39
N VAL A 795 1.20 48.77 -8.35
CA VAL A 795 0.30 49.15 -7.25
C VAL A 795 0.32 48.07 -6.17
N LEU A 796 0.59 48.45 -4.92
CA LEU A 796 0.51 47.55 -3.77
C LEU A 796 -0.95 47.15 -3.53
N GLN A 797 -1.25 45.86 -3.58
CA GLN A 797 -2.59 45.30 -3.41
C GLN A 797 -2.79 44.68 -2.02
N TYR A 798 -1.76 44.00 -1.50
CA TYR A 798 -1.83 43.31 -0.22
C TYR A 798 -0.47 43.26 0.49
N THR A 799 -0.48 43.16 1.81
CA THR A 799 0.71 42.87 2.62
C THR A 799 0.35 41.75 3.59
N ASP A 800 1.10 40.65 3.53
CA ASP A 800 0.96 39.51 4.44
C ASP A 800 2.07 39.56 5.50
N THR A 801 1.72 39.47 6.77
CA THR A 801 2.61 39.66 7.94
C THR A 801 2.71 38.43 8.84
N ARG A 802 2.46 37.25 8.27
CA ARG A 802 2.68 35.96 8.93
C ARG A 802 4.17 35.63 9.11
N SER A 803 4.45 34.68 9.99
CA SER A 803 5.82 34.35 10.46
C SER A 803 6.27 32.93 10.09
N ASP A 804 5.56 32.24 9.20
CA ASP A 804 5.88 30.90 8.68
C ASP A 804 6.75 30.95 7.40
N ASN A 805 7.27 32.15 7.04
CA ASN A 805 8.05 32.45 5.84
C ASN A 805 7.36 32.10 4.49
N HIS A 806 6.07 31.76 4.51
CA HIS A 806 5.27 31.35 3.35
C HIS A 806 4.05 32.27 3.22
N PHE A 807 4.08 33.21 2.26
CA PHE A 807 3.20 34.37 2.22
C PHE A 807 2.16 34.29 1.10
N HIS A 808 0.93 34.76 1.37
CA HIS A 808 -0.19 34.72 0.43
C HIS A 808 -0.84 36.09 0.24
N PHE A 809 -1.19 36.41 -1.00
CA PHE A 809 -2.15 37.47 -1.28
C PHE A 809 -3.48 37.15 -0.57
N GLY A 810 -4.00 38.08 0.23
CA GLY A 810 -5.25 37.87 0.99
C GLY A 810 -5.12 36.93 2.20
N GLY A 811 -3.91 36.50 2.58
CA GLY A 811 -3.62 35.74 3.80
C GLY A 811 -3.91 34.23 3.74
N GLU A 812 -4.47 33.74 2.62
CA GLU A 812 -4.70 32.32 2.35
C GLU A 812 -4.58 32.05 0.83
N HIS A 813 -4.42 30.78 0.42
CA HIS A 813 -4.47 30.41 -0.99
C HIS A 813 -5.79 30.80 -1.67
N ASN A 814 -5.74 31.04 -2.99
CA ASN A 814 -6.91 31.31 -3.85
C ASN A 814 -7.73 32.55 -3.44
N ARG A 815 -7.07 33.62 -2.97
CA ARG A 815 -7.72 34.89 -2.54
C ARG A 815 -7.46 36.08 -3.46
N TRP A 816 -6.71 35.92 -4.56
CA TRP A 816 -6.45 37.02 -5.47
C TRP A 816 -7.60 37.18 -6.48
N ASP A 817 -8.28 38.33 -6.43
CA ASP A 817 -9.33 38.68 -7.39
C ASP A 817 -8.75 39.39 -8.60
N THR A 818 -8.91 38.80 -9.78
CA THR A 818 -8.44 39.36 -11.06
C THR A 818 -9.60 39.87 -11.93
N THR A 819 -10.83 39.91 -11.42
CA THR A 819 -12.02 40.31 -12.19
C THR A 819 -12.06 41.81 -12.50
N GLU A 820 -11.36 42.63 -11.71
CA GLU A 820 -11.21 44.08 -11.94
C GLU A 820 -10.01 44.44 -12.84
N LEU A 821 -9.18 43.46 -13.23
CA LEU A 821 -8.05 43.67 -14.13
C LEU A 821 -8.51 43.65 -15.61
N SER A 822 -7.89 44.50 -16.43
CA SER A 822 -8.14 44.55 -17.88
C SER A 822 -7.68 43.28 -18.59
N ALA A 823 -8.20 42.97 -19.77
CA ALA A 823 -7.65 41.88 -20.56
C ALA A 823 -6.28 42.26 -21.16
N GLY A 824 -5.23 41.50 -20.83
CA GLY A 824 -3.85 41.79 -21.24
C GLY A 824 -2.78 41.18 -20.33
N GLY A 825 -1.51 41.54 -20.59
CA GLY A 825 -0.39 41.22 -19.70
C GLY A 825 -0.32 42.21 -18.53
N HIS A 826 -0.13 41.69 -17.32
CA HIS A 826 0.01 42.42 -16.06
C HIS A 826 1.30 42.03 -15.36
N THR A 827 2.02 42.98 -14.77
CA THR A 827 3.24 42.68 -14.02
C THR A 827 2.90 42.50 -12.54
N VAL A 828 3.19 41.33 -11.99
CA VAL A 828 3.00 41.06 -10.56
C VAL A 828 4.35 40.88 -9.87
N ARG A 829 4.48 41.48 -8.68
CA ARG A 829 5.74 41.54 -7.96
C ARG A 829 5.54 41.23 -6.48
N PHE A 830 6.36 40.33 -5.99
CA PHE A 830 6.36 39.78 -4.64
C PHE A 830 7.65 40.25 -3.96
N VAL A 831 7.51 41.15 -2.99
CA VAL A 831 8.64 41.76 -2.26
C VAL A 831 8.63 41.21 -0.84
N VAL A 832 9.70 40.53 -0.43
CA VAL A 832 9.87 40.07 0.95
C VAL A 832 10.75 41.04 1.73
N VAL A 833 10.53 41.12 3.04
CA VAL A 833 11.29 41.98 3.96
C VAL A 833 11.71 41.16 5.18
N ASP A 834 13.00 41.14 5.47
CA ASP A 834 13.59 40.44 6.63
C ASP A 834 13.23 41.13 7.97
N THR A 835 13.91 40.74 9.06
CA THR A 835 13.78 41.38 10.39
C THR A 835 14.62 42.63 10.59
N ALA A 836 15.70 42.84 9.84
CA ALA A 836 16.52 44.07 9.86
C ALA A 836 15.97 45.20 8.94
N GLY A 837 15.00 44.88 8.09
CA GLY A 837 14.39 45.77 7.11
C GLY A 837 15.04 45.76 5.71
N MET A 838 15.96 44.83 5.39
CA MET A 838 16.41 44.68 4.00
C MET A 838 15.33 43.98 3.17
N ARG A 839 15.45 44.10 1.84
CA ARG A 839 14.37 43.83 0.90
C ARG A 839 14.88 43.05 -0.29
N SER A 840 14.04 42.15 -0.77
CA SER A 840 14.29 41.32 -1.95
C SER A 840 12.98 41.12 -2.69
N GLU A 841 13.05 40.96 -4.01
CA GLU A 841 11.85 40.85 -4.84
C GLU A 841 11.98 39.83 -5.96
N ALA A 842 10.86 39.22 -6.28
CA ALA A 842 10.65 38.42 -7.48
C ALA A 842 9.44 39.00 -8.22
N GLN A 843 9.53 39.09 -9.54
CA GLN A 843 8.43 39.56 -10.38
C GLN A 843 8.22 38.62 -11.57
N VAL A 844 6.98 38.54 -12.04
CA VAL A 844 6.60 37.85 -13.27
C VAL A 844 5.54 38.64 -14.03
N THR A 845 5.39 38.37 -15.31
CA THR A 845 4.23 38.79 -16.11
C THR A 845 3.17 37.69 -16.09
N VAL A 846 1.90 38.05 -15.90
CA VAL A 846 0.75 37.16 -16.04
C VAL A 846 -0.23 37.70 -17.06
N CYS A 847 -1.16 36.88 -17.54
CA CYS A 847 -2.14 37.30 -18.54
C CYS A 847 -3.58 37.13 -18.04
N VAL A 848 -4.35 38.22 -18.06
CA VAL A 848 -5.76 38.24 -17.70
C VAL A 848 -6.61 38.14 -18.97
N GLY A 849 -7.57 37.22 -18.98
CA GLY A 849 -8.47 36.98 -20.11
C GLY A 849 -7.77 36.53 -21.41
N ASP A 850 -8.40 36.81 -22.55
CA ASP A 850 -7.95 36.36 -23.89
C ASP A 850 -6.87 37.25 -24.52
N GLY A 851 -6.29 38.18 -23.75
CA GLY A 851 -5.23 39.07 -24.22
C GLY A 851 -3.92 38.34 -24.57
N SER A 852 -3.05 39.03 -25.32
CA SER A 852 -1.66 38.61 -25.47
C SER A 852 -0.93 38.76 -24.15
N CYS A 853 -0.09 37.79 -23.82
CA CYS A 853 0.81 37.84 -22.66
C CYS A 853 2.05 38.71 -22.93
N ASP A 854 2.36 39.01 -24.20
CA ASP A 854 3.53 39.83 -24.59
C ASP A 854 3.32 41.32 -24.27
N PRO A 855 4.19 41.95 -23.45
CA PRO A 855 4.41 43.40 -23.47
C PRO A 855 5.19 43.78 -24.74
N ASN A 856 4.47 43.81 -25.86
CA ASN A 856 4.91 43.97 -27.25
C ASN A 856 5.68 45.31 -27.53
N PRO A 857 6.41 45.49 -28.65
CA PRO A 857 7.71 44.91 -29.04
C PRO A 857 8.80 45.96 -29.40
N ALA A 858 10.11 45.67 -29.24
CA ALA A 858 11.20 46.36 -29.97
C ALA A 858 12.61 45.69 -29.87
N ASP A 859 13.16 45.34 -31.04
CA ASP A 859 14.56 45.43 -31.55
C ASP A 859 15.86 45.20 -30.69
N ALA A 860 16.86 44.65 -31.40
CA ALA A 860 18.33 44.71 -31.20
C ALA A 860 19.05 43.91 -30.07
N GLY A 861 20.10 43.16 -30.45
CA GLY A 861 21.28 42.97 -29.58
C GLY A 861 22.02 41.62 -29.61
N THR A 862 23.00 41.45 -30.52
CA THR A 862 23.95 40.32 -30.59
C THR A 862 25.01 40.27 -29.46
N GLY A 863 25.45 39.08 -29.01
CA GLY A 863 26.80 38.91 -28.39
C GLY A 863 27.03 37.71 -27.42
N PRO A 864 28.00 36.80 -27.67
CA PRO A 864 28.32 35.64 -26.80
C PRO A 864 29.78 35.57 -26.24
N VAL A 865 29.98 34.95 -25.06
CA VAL A 865 31.28 34.59 -24.39
C VAL A 865 30.95 33.43 -23.39
N THR A 866 31.37 32.15 -23.49
CA THR A 866 32.68 31.43 -23.29
C THR A 866 33.29 31.57 -21.88
N ASP A 867 34.00 30.62 -21.23
CA ASP A 867 34.30 29.17 -21.41
C ASP A 867 35.14 28.68 -20.17
N ALA A 868 35.33 27.35 -20.00
CA ALA A 868 36.30 26.63 -19.13
C ALA A 868 36.21 26.79 -17.59
N GLY A 869 36.66 25.88 -16.71
CA GLY A 869 37.37 24.58 -16.81
C GLY A 869 38.10 24.29 -15.47
N THR A 870 38.68 23.14 -15.10
CA THR A 870 38.74 21.72 -15.57
C THR A 870 39.54 20.92 -14.51
N GLY A 871 39.21 19.66 -14.14
CA GLY A 871 40.05 18.89 -13.19
C GLY A 871 39.63 17.44 -12.88
N ASP A 872 40.55 16.50 -13.14
CA ASP A 872 40.53 15.02 -12.98
C ASP A 872 41.85 14.62 -12.23
N PRO A 873 42.26 13.34 -12.01
CA PRO A 873 41.56 12.11 -11.58
C PRO A 873 42.37 11.27 -10.51
N ILE A 874 41.80 10.20 -9.92
CA ILE A 874 42.47 9.00 -9.30
C ILE A 874 41.39 7.99 -8.81
N SER A 875 41.55 6.66 -8.71
CA SER A 875 42.40 5.64 -9.38
C SER A 875 41.86 4.23 -9.00
N GLU A 876 41.90 3.23 -9.89
CA GLU A 876 41.30 1.89 -9.66
C GLU A 876 42.09 0.92 -8.77
N GLY A 877 41.40 -0.08 -8.20
CA GLY A 877 41.98 -1.29 -7.58
C GLY A 877 40.96 -2.43 -7.48
N ASN A 878 41.20 -3.54 -8.19
CA ASN A 878 40.27 -4.69 -8.34
C ASN A 878 39.99 -5.47 -7.04
N ASP A 879 38.79 -6.05 -6.96
CA ASP A 879 38.65 -7.46 -6.56
C ASP A 879 37.50 -8.16 -7.33
N THR A 880 37.57 -9.49 -7.49
CA THR A 880 36.76 -10.27 -8.44
C THR A 880 35.70 -11.14 -7.77
N GLY A 881 34.42 -10.99 -8.17
CA GLY A 881 33.31 -11.83 -7.70
C GLY A 881 32.18 -11.97 -8.72
N CYS A 882 31.67 -13.20 -8.89
CA CYS A 882 30.72 -13.64 -9.91
C CYS A 882 29.50 -12.71 -10.16
N GLY A 883 29.25 -12.38 -11.43
CA GLY A 883 28.11 -11.54 -11.84
C GLY A 883 26.85 -12.30 -12.26
N CYS A 884 25.70 -11.79 -11.85
CA CYS A 884 24.37 -12.07 -12.41
C CYS A 884 23.55 -10.77 -12.49
N GLY A 885 23.99 -9.82 -13.31
CA GLY A 885 23.29 -8.53 -13.51
C GLY A 885 22.44 -8.53 -14.77
N ALA A 886 21.11 -8.67 -14.63
CA ALA A 886 20.16 -8.50 -15.72
C ALA A 886 19.39 -7.18 -15.55
N ALA A 887 19.93 -6.09 -16.09
CA ALA A 887 19.21 -4.82 -16.21
C ALA A 887 18.35 -4.84 -17.50
N PRO A 888 17.08 -4.36 -17.47
CA PRO A 888 16.22 -4.36 -18.64
C PRO A 888 16.61 -3.25 -19.62
N VAL A 889 16.94 -3.63 -20.86
CA VAL A 889 17.28 -2.67 -21.93
C VAL A 889 16.00 -2.19 -22.61
N ALA A 890 15.62 -0.93 -22.38
CA ALA A 890 14.55 -0.28 -23.13
C ALA A 890 15.07 0.20 -24.51
N PRO A 891 14.34 -0.02 -25.62
CA PRO A 891 14.78 0.42 -26.94
C PRO A 891 14.19 1.78 -27.31
N LEU A 892 15.04 2.81 -27.43
CA LEU A 892 14.72 4.02 -28.20
C LEU A 892 15.89 4.36 -29.12
N ALA A 893 15.65 4.25 -30.43
CA ALA A 893 16.57 4.65 -31.48
C ALA A 893 15.96 5.79 -32.29
N TRP A 894 16.73 6.86 -32.53
CA TRP A 894 16.48 7.82 -33.61
C TRP A 894 17.78 8.16 -34.34
N LEU A 895 17.66 8.46 -35.63
CA LEU A 895 18.78 8.44 -36.59
C LEU A 895 19.54 9.77 -36.70
N ALA A 896 20.80 9.66 -37.15
CA ALA A 896 21.50 10.71 -37.91
C ALA A 896 22.15 10.12 -39.18
N LEU A 897 22.21 10.92 -40.25
CA LEU A 897 22.48 10.46 -41.62
C LEU A 897 23.98 10.36 -41.99
N VAL A 898 24.32 9.32 -42.79
CA VAL A 898 24.85 9.38 -44.18
C VAL A 898 25.81 10.54 -44.52
N ALA A 899 27.00 10.37 -45.13
CA ALA A 899 27.82 9.20 -45.48
C ALA A 899 29.19 9.69 -46.00
N LEU A 900 30.18 8.80 -46.13
CA LEU A 900 31.09 8.84 -47.29
C LEU A 900 31.55 7.42 -47.67
N ALA A 901 31.81 7.21 -48.95
CA ALA A 901 31.84 5.87 -49.54
C ALA A 901 33.26 5.33 -49.84
N SER A 902 33.31 3.99 -49.83
CA SER A 902 34.02 3.14 -50.79
C SER A 902 35.49 2.74 -50.52
N ARG A 903 35.72 1.43 -50.73
CA ARG A 903 36.99 0.75 -51.12
C ARG A 903 38.17 0.90 -50.13
N MET A 904 38.65 -0.19 -49.52
CA MET A 904 39.42 -1.18 -50.29
C MET A 904 39.63 -2.55 -49.59
N ARG A 905 39.60 -3.59 -50.43
CA ARG A 905 40.42 -4.83 -50.40
C ARG A 905 40.40 -5.77 -49.18
N ARG A 906 39.86 -6.97 -49.47
CA ARG A 906 40.37 -8.26 -48.96
C ARG A 906 41.91 -8.29 -48.91
N GLY A 907 42.45 -8.86 -47.84
CA GLY A 907 43.89 -8.92 -47.61
C GLY A 907 44.68 -9.82 -48.56
N ARG A 908 46.01 -9.69 -48.47
CA ARG A 908 46.99 -10.65 -48.98
C ARG A 908 48.17 -10.70 -48.01
N LYS A 909 48.31 -11.83 -47.32
CA LYS A 909 49.54 -12.39 -46.72
C LYS A 909 50.46 -11.42 -45.94
N ALA A 910 50.47 -11.57 -44.62
CA ALA A 910 51.42 -12.48 -43.95
C ALA A 910 50.67 -13.20 -42.82
#